data_AF-A0A5S6QNT6-F1
#
_entry.id   AF-A0A5S6QNT6-F1
#
_cell.length_a   1.000
_cell.length_b   1.000
_cell.length_c   1.000
_cell.angle_alpha   90.00
_cell.angle_beta   90.00
_cell.angle_gamma   90.00
#
_symmetry.space_group_name_H-M   'P 1'
#
loop_
_entity.id
_entity.type
_entity.pdbx_description
1 polymer ?
#
loop_
_entity_poly.entity_id
_entity_poly.type
_entity_poly.pdbx_seq_one_letter_code
_entity_poly.pdbx_strand_id
1 'polypeptide(L)'
;MAAVVPPRLPPLPSIRDIIRMYQLRARRQLSQNFLLDMNLTRKIVRSCGDLTGKFVCEVGPGPGGITRAILEQCPSKLLLVEKDRRFIPGLELLADACPGVVDLHLGDAKEFDISDKFPVSAKRRWEENPPPVFILGNLPFNVSTNLIIRWLRALSLREGAFSYGRSVMTLTFQKEVGERMVAPIMNDQRCRLSVMCQFLSTVKRKFTIPGRAFVPQPKVDVAVMQFIPRVEPLIDQHFDLVEKFCRHIFHFKNKYCIRGIETLYPDDLKNEFAHEVLRLSRVNPKLTAPSLGMEEIRDMCIVYEKQCLRVPHLFYYDYRKHKSFEEVKSSFPVQPPLNDKPFHRKLMHFMARRLLRCCYYGFIVRRLNGSTPLEQLLAEVEQNRIRNFSVVAHVDHGKSTLADRLLEVTGTIPKDAMNAQVLDRLKVERERGITVKAQSASMFHRDAQSAQLFMLNLVDTPGHVDFAYEVCRSMTACDGVLLLVDASQGVQAQTVANFWLAFEMGLTIIPVLNKCDSKDARPDQAKEQLHNLFDIDPSECLHVSAKTGEGIKSVIDAVLSRVQPPKGDTNSAFSALIFDCWHDRYRGCYAVVVVRNGYATAGQEIVTLHNGKRYEIQEVGLLHPEPLPIDRLSAGQVGYILANMKNPSDARVGDTICWASQVVQPLATFKSVKPMVFAGMFPIDSAEYDSLRIAVEKLALTDPSVNLKADYSAALGNGWRAGFLGMLHMEVFGQRLEDEYGMSVILTAPSVPYKAIIKENDRIKQRYGGNSEVIIVDPSRFPEFTDVECYLEPMTTCTIVGPQQYYGQIVNLCISHRGQLSQSEMVDDKTLLFKFEIPLAEIVLDFYNDLKQITSGYATLDYELSGYRQVNLVKLCIMLNSTLVEELSCILPEAKAQERGRLLCRRLSVEIPRQLFDVAIQATIGKRVIAKQVVRALRKDFTQKLKGNFGDRTRIMKLIGRQKEGKKRMKLIGQAEIPKEVFLKVFRR
;
A
#
# COMPACT_ATOMS: atom_id res chain seq x y z
N MET A 1 -39.52 -49.09 2.28
CA MET A 1 -38.29 -48.52 1.67
C MET A 1 -37.10 -49.06 2.46
N ALA A 2 -36.23 -49.83 1.81
CA ALA A 2 -35.07 -50.45 2.46
C ALA A 2 -34.19 -49.37 3.12
N ALA A 3 -33.82 -49.61 4.39
CA ALA A 3 -32.88 -48.74 5.11
C ALA A 3 -31.54 -48.76 4.37
N VAL A 4 -31.19 -47.64 3.74
CA VAL A 4 -29.88 -47.46 3.10
C VAL A 4 -28.83 -47.52 4.22
N VAL A 5 -28.10 -48.63 4.29
CA VAL A 5 -26.92 -48.76 5.15
C VAL A 5 -25.91 -47.71 4.67
N PRO A 6 -25.41 -46.80 5.53
CA PRO A 6 -24.45 -45.80 5.11
C PRO A 6 -23.20 -46.50 4.57
N PRO A 7 -22.71 -46.19 3.34
CA PRO A 7 -21.44 -46.72 2.87
C PRO A 7 -20.36 -46.37 3.89
N ARG A 8 -19.73 -47.39 4.49
CA ARG A 8 -18.54 -47.16 5.30
C ARG A 8 -17.49 -46.62 4.36
N LEU A 9 -17.01 -45.41 4.64
CA LEU A 9 -15.84 -44.85 3.98
C LEU A 9 -14.73 -45.93 3.96
N PRO A 10 -14.02 -46.13 2.83
CA PRO A 10 -12.85 -47.00 2.83
C PRO A 10 -11.86 -46.58 3.91
N PRO A 11 -10.94 -47.45 4.36
CA PRO A 11 -9.96 -47.10 5.37
C PRO A 11 -9.07 -45.95 4.87
N LEU A 12 -9.42 -44.72 5.28
CA LEU A 12 -8.73 -43.50 4.92
C LEU A 12 -7.68 -43.14 5.99
N PRO A 13 -6.55 -42.51 5.62
CA PRO A 13 -5.56 -42.03 6.57
C PRO A 13 -6.22 -41.17 7.66
N SER A 14 -5.75 -41.18 8.91
CA SER A 14 -6.33 -40.28 9.91
C SER A 14 -6.04 -38.81 9.56
N ILE A 15 -6.79 -37.87 10.13
CA ILE A 15 -6.51 -36.42 9.93
C ILE A 15 -5.07 -36.08 10.34
N ARG A 16 -4.55 -36.74 11.39
CA ARG A 16 -3.15 -36.59 11.82
C ARG A 16 -2.16 -37.13 10.78
N ASP A 17 -2.52 -38.21 10.09
CA ASP A 17 -1.69 -38.77 9.03
C ASP A 17 -1.69 -37.89 7.79
N ILE A 18 -2.84 -37.33 7.38
CA ILE A 18 -2.91 -36.34 6.29
C ILE A 18 -2.03 -35.12 6.62
N ILE A 19 -2.14 -34.60 7.85
CA ILE A 19 -1.31 -33.48 8.30
C ILE A 19 0.18 -33.82 8.25
N ARG A 20 0.57 -35.06 8.60
CA ARG A 20 1.98 -35.51 8.55
C ARG A 20 2.46 -35.75 7.13
N MET A 21 1.68 -36.46 6.31
CA MET A 21 2.00 -36.83 4.93
C MET A 21 2.25 -35.59 4.06
N TYR A 22 1.39 -34.59 4.18
CA TYR A 22 1.48 -33.34 3.42
C TYR A 22 2.17 -32.20 4.20
N GLN A 23 2.79 -32.51 5.34
CA GLN A 23 3.50 -31.55 6.21
C GLN A 23 2.70 -30.26 6.49
N LEU A 24 1.39 -30.40 6.69
CA LEU A 24 0.46 -29.28 6.80
C LEU A 24 0.65 -28.55 8.14
N ARG A 25 0.98 -27.26 8.06
CA ARG A 25 1.07 -26.36 9.21
C ARG A 25 0.11 -25.19 9.05
N ALA A 26 -0.49 -24.79 10.17
CA ALA A 26 -1.36 -23.62 10.20
C ALA A 26 -0.58 -22.36 9.81
N ARG A 27 -1.13 -21.59 8.88
CA ARG A 27 -0.58 -20.29 8.48
C ARG A 27 -1.17 -19.19 9.36
N ARG A 28 -0.29 -18.41 9.99
CA ARG A 28 -0.68 -17.25 10.81
C ARG A 28 -1.45 -16.20 9.98
N GLN A 29 -1.01 -15.95 8.74
CA GLN A 29 -1.68 -15.02 7.80
C GLN A 29 -3.15 -15.43 7.50
N LEU A 30 -3.44 -16.72 7.42
CA LEU A 30 -4.79 -17.25 7.17
C LEU A 30 -5.60 -17.49 8.45
N SER A 31 -5.04 -17.19 9.63
CA SER A 31 -5.67 -17.40 10.95
C SER A 31 -6.29 -18.80 11.13
N GLN A 32 -5.61 -19.83 10.62
CA GLN A 32 -6.11 -21.21 10.61
C GLN A 32 -6.07 -21.83 12.01
N ASN A 33 -7.18 -22.43 12.43
CA ASN A 33 -7.30 -23.25 13.64
C ASN A 33 -8.03 -24.54 13.29
N PHE A 34 -7.36 -25.69 13.31
CA PHE A 34 -7.93 -26.96 12.88
C PHE A 34 -8.63 -27.68 14.02
N LEU A 35 -9.85 -28.16 13.79
CA LEU A 35 -10.57 -29.02 14.72
C LEU A 35 -10.29 -30.49 14.35
N LEU A 36 -9.50 -31.17 15.19
CA LEU A 36 -9.04 -32.55 14.92
C LEU A 36 -9.85 -33.62 15.68
N ASP A 37 -10.68 -33.21 16.63
CA ASP A 37 -11.51 -34.11 17.43
C ASP A 37 -12.79 -34.51 16.67
N MET A 38 -12.84 -35.78 16.26
CA MET A 38 -13.96 -36.34 15.50
C MET A 38 -15.29 -36.37 16.26
N ASN A 39 -15.28 -36.42 17.60
CA ASN A 39 -16.52 -36.35 18.37
C ASN A 39 -17.12 -34.94 18.33
N LEU A 40 -16.26 -33.92 18.35
CA LEU A 40 -16.67 -32.53 18.23
C LEU A 40 -17.13 -32.20 16.80
N THR A 41 -16.45 -32.67 15.76
CA THR A 41 -16.89 -32.46 14.37
C THR A 41 -18.25 -33.15 14.11
N ARG A 42 -18.45 -34.38 14.58
CA ARG A 42 -19.77 -35.05 14.55
C ARG A 42 -20.83 -34.28 15.31
N LYS A 43 -20.49 -33.69 16.46
CA LYS A 43 -21.42 -32.87 17.23
C LYS A 43 -21.83 -31.60 16.48
N ILE A 44 -20.91 -30.96 15.73
CA ILE A 44 -21.23 -29.83 14.85
C ILE A 44 -22.22 -30.27 13.77
N VAL A 45 -21.91 -31.36 13.06
CA VAL A 45 -22.77 -31.86 11.97
C VAL A 45 -24.17 -32.23 12.48
N ARG A 46 -24.27 -32.98 13.59
CA ARG A 46 -25.57 -33.33 14.22
C ARG A 46 -26.38 -32.09 14.63
N SER A 47 -25.71 -30.99 14.98
CA SER A 47 -26.40 -29.75 15.37
C SER A 47 -27.05 -29.01 14.20
N CYS A 48 -26.64 -29.32 12.96
CA CYS A 48 -27.18 -28.75 11.72
C CYS A 48 -28.57 -29.31 11.39
N GLY A 49 -28.81 -30.58 11.70
CA GLY A 49 -30.01 -31.33 11.34
C GLY A 49 -29.67 -32.65 10.65
N ASP A 50 -30.68 -33.30 10.08
CA ASP A 50 -30.51 -34.48 9.23
C ASP A 50 -29.99 -34.07 7.85
N LEU A 51 -28.80 -34.55 7.51
CA LEU A 51 -28.13 -34.30 6.23
C LEU A 51 -28.29 -35.45 5.22
N THR A 52 -29.00 -36.51 5.59
CA THR A 52 -29.20 -37.69 4.75
C THR A 52 -29.90 -37.31 3.44
N GLY A 53 -29.24 -37.57 2.30
CA GLY A 53 -29.75 -37.22 0.98
C GLY A 53 -29.90 -35.72 0.73
N LYS A 54 -29.22 -34.86 1.52
CA LYS A 54 -29.24 -33.39 1.38
C LYS A 54 -27.99 -32.88 0.64
N PHE A 55 -28.02 -31.62 0.24
CA PHE A 55 -26.92 -30.92 -0.40
C PHE A 55 -26.21 -30.06 0.64
N VAL A 56 -24.88 -30.17 0.70
CA VAL A 56 -24.08 -29.51 1.73
C VAL A 56 -22.95 -28.73 1.09
N CYS A 57 -22.74 -27.49 1.52
CA CYS A 57 -21.56 -26.71 1.20
C CYS A 57 -20.71 -26.52 2.44
N GLU A 58 -19.48 -27.02 2.43
CA GLU A 58 -18.50 -26.80 3.48
C GLU A 58 -17.51 -25.71 3.06
N VAL A 59 -17.41 -24.66 3.88
CA VAL A 59 -16.50 -23.53 3.68
C VAL A 59 -15.30 -23.66 4.62
N GLY A 60 -14.10 -23.71 4.04
CA GLY A 60 -12.86 -23.89 4.77
C GLY A 60 -12.74 -25.28 5.42
N PRO A 61 -12.79 -26.38 4.64
CA PRO A 61 -12.68 -27.75 5.16
C PRO A 61 -11.33 -28.03 5.86
N GLY A 62 -10.26 -27.31 5.50
CA GLY A 62 -8.92 -27.52 6.03
C GLY A 62 -8.50 -28.99 5.87
N PRO A 63 -8.04 -29.68 6.94
CA PRO A 63 -7.60 -31.07 6.84
C PRO A 63 -8.76 -32.08 6.74
N GLY A 64 -10.01 -31.64 6.56
CA GLY A 64 -11.16 -32.50 6.29
C GLY A 64 -11.87 -33.07 7.52
N GLY A 65 -11.75 -32.43 8.68
CA GLY A 65 -12.32 -32.93 9.94
C GLY A 65 -13.85 -32.88 9.98
N ILE A 66 -14.45 -31.76 9.55
CA ILE A 66 -15.91 -31.62 9.43
C ILE A 66 -16.39 -32.37 8.18
N THR A 67 -15.65 -32.31 7.06
CA THR A 67 -15.88 -33.10 5.84
C THR A 67 -16.19 -34.57 6.12
N ARG A 68 -15.33 -35.25 6.88
CA ARG A 68 -15.55 -36.67 7.25
C ARG A 68 -16.84 -36.88 8.04
N ALA A 69 -17.13 -36.00 8.98
CA ALA A 69 -18.35 -36.08 9.79
C ALA A 69 -19.62 -35.81 8.95
N ILE A 70 -19.53 -35.00 7.89
CA ILE A 70 -20.62 -34.80 6.94
C ILE A 70 -20.83 -36.07 6.12
N LEU A 71 -19.77 -36.67 5.58
CA LEU A 71 -19.85 -37.89 4.77
C LEU A 71 -20.45 -39.08 5.54
N GLU A 72 -20.21 -39.18 6.85
CA GLU A 72 -20.84 -40.19 7.73
C GLU A 72 -22.39 -40.10 7.73
N GLN A 73 -22.98 -38.96 7.36
CA GLN A 73 -24.44 -38.75 7.26
C GLN A 73 -25.01 -39.02 5.86
N CYS A 74 -24.19 -39.44 4.90
CA CYS A 74 -24.61 -39.77 3.54
C CYS A 74 -25.37 -38.62 2.83
N PRO A 75 -24.73 -37.44 2.63
CA PRO A 75 -25.31 -36.38 1.83
C PRO A 75 -25.47 -36.83 0.37
N SER A 76 -26.43 -36.23 -0.34
CA SER A 76 -26.56 -36.42 -1.79
C SER A 76 -25.38 -35.78 -2.54
N LYS A 77 -24.94 -34.60 -2.08
CA LYS A 77 -23.75 -33.92 -2.61
C LYS A 77 -23.08 -33.05 -1.54
N LEU A 78 -21.76 -33.02 -1.54
CA LEU A 78 -20.91 -32.22 -0.67
C LEU A 78 -19.97 -31.35 -1.50
N LEU A 79 -20.20 -30.04 -1.50
CA LEU A 79 -19.35 -29.04 -2.15
C LEU A 79 -18.35 -28.49 -1.14
N LEU A 80 -17.05 -28.60 -1.44
CA LEU A 80 -15.96 -28.11 -0.61
C LEU A 80 -15.36 -26.85 -1.22
N VAL A 81 -15.33 -25.76 -0.46
CA VAL A 81 -14.70 -24.49 -0.87
C VAL A 81 -13.48 -24.25 0.00
N GLU A 82 -12.30 -24.45 -0.56
CA GLU A 82 -11.02 -24.31 0.14
C GLU A 82 -10.15 -23.26 -0.56
N LYS A 83 -9.61 -22.31 0.21
CA LYS A 83 -8.73 -21.27 -0.32
C LYS A 83 -7.27 -21.72 -0.33
N ASP A 84 -6.89 -22.57 0.62
CA ASP A 84 -5.52 -23.01 0.78
C ASP A 84 -5.26 -24.30 -0.01
N ARG A 85 -4.61 -24.13 -1.17
CA ARG A 85 -4.26 -25.21 -2.12
C ARG A 85 -3.55 -26.41 -1.48
N ARG A 86 -2.91 -26.23 -0.31
CA ARG A 86 -2.17 -27.31 0.36
C ARG A 86 -3.07 -28.41 0.90
N PHE A 87 -4.35 -28.12 1.18
CA PHE A 87 -5.30 -29.12 1.64
C PHE A 87 -5.92 -29.92 0.49
N ILE A 88 -5.82 -29.43 -0.75
CA ILE A 88 -6.45 -30.04 -1.93
C ILE A 88 -6.09 -31.52 -2.08
N PRO A 89 -4.80 -31.95 -2.03
CA PRO A 89 -4.48 -33.37 -2.16
C PRO A 89 -5.14 -34.27 -1.10
N GLY A 90 -5.27 -33.78 0.14
CA GLY A 90 -5.92 -34.52 1.23
C GLY A 90 -7.44 -34.59 1.09
N LEU A 91 -8.04 -33.58 0.45
CA LEU A 91 -9.48 -33.53 0.16
C LEU A 91 -9.83 -34.30 -1.10
N GLU A 92 -8.94 -34.36 -2.10
CA GLU A 92 -9.06 -35.22 -3.29
C GLU A 92 -9.13 -36.69 -2.89
N LEU A 93 -8.32 -37.15 -1.93
CA LEU A 93 -8.44 -38.51 -1.38
C LEU A 93 -9.83 -38.81 -0.81
N LEU A 94 -10.50 -37.81 -0.22
CA LEU A 94 -11.87 -37.95 0.29
C LEU A 94 -12.89 -37.95 -0.86
N ALA A 95 -12.63 -37.20 -1.93
CA ALA A 95 -13.49 -37.17 -3.11
C ALA A 95 -13.39 -38.47 -3.92
N ASP A 96 -12.18 -38.99 -4.11
CA ASP A 96 -11.93 -40.27 -4.79
C ASP A 96 -12.56 -41.46 -4.05
N ALA A 97 -12.59 -41.38 -2.71
CA ALA A 97 -13.25 -42.38 -1.87
C ALA A 97 -14.79 -42.31 -1.92
N CYS A 98 -15.35 -41.21 -2.43
CA CYS A 98 -16.79 -40.95 -2.52
C CYS A 98 -17.14 -40.34 -3.89
N PRO A 99 -16.90 -41.08 -4.99
CA PRO A 99 -17.02 -40.54 -6.34
C PRO A 99 -18.45 -40.09 -6.62
N GLY A 100 -18.59 -38.89 -7.19
CA GLY A 100 -19.88 -38.27 -7.51
C GLY A 100 -20.62 -37.64 -6.32
N VAL A 101 -20.10 -37.78 -5.09
CA VAL A 101 -20.67 -37.16 -3.89
C VAL A 101 -19.93 -35.86 -3.54
N VAL A 102 -18.59 -35.84 -3.63
CA VAL A 102 -17.78 -34.68 -3.22
C VAL A 102 -17.31 -33.89 -4.44
N ASP A 103 -17.60 -32.60 -4.46
CA ASP A 103 -17.07 -31.64 -5.44
C ASP A 103 -16.11 -30.69 -4.74
N LEU A 104 -14.86 -30.62 -5.21
CA LEU A 104 -13.84 -29.75 -4.64
C LEU A 104 -13.65 -28.48 -5.48
N HIS A 105 -13.69 -27.33 -4.84
CA HIS A 105 -13.44 -26.04 -5.46
C HIS A 105 -12.33 -25.27 -4.72
N LEU A 106 -11.25 -24.98 -5.44
CA LEU A 106 -10.17 -24.11 -4.96
C LEU A 106 -10.54 -22.65 -5.20
N GLY A 107 -10.82 -21.90 -4.13
CA GLY A 107 -11.23 -20.50 -4.23
C GLY A 107 -11.51 -19.81 -2.90
N ASP A 108 -11.62 -18.47 -2.91
CA ASP A 108 -12.03 -17.71 -1.73
C ASP A 108 -13.57 -17.74 -1.61
N ALA A 109 -14.07 -18.21 -0.46
CA ALA A 109 -15.50 -18.25 -0.17
C ALA A 109 -16.18 -16.85 -0.15
N LYS A 110 -15.40 -15.76 -0.12
CA LYS A 110 -15.91 -14.42 -0.36
C LYS A 110 -16.37 -14.23 -1.80
N GLU A 111 -15.68 -14.79 -2.78
CA GLU A 111 -15.93 -14.57 -4.21
C GLU A 111 -16.68 -15.73 -4.86
N PHE A 112 -16.74 -16.87 -4.18
CA PHE A 112 -17.40 -18.07 -4.66
C PHE A 112 -18.93 -17.94 -4.71
N ASP A 113 -19.51 -18.20 -5.88
CA ASP A 113 -20.96 -18.30 -6.07
C ASP A 113 -21.41 -19.78 -6.14
N ILE A 114 -22.39 -20.09 -5.30
CA ILE A 114 -22.97 -21.42 -5.15
C ILE A 114 -24.30 -21.58 -5.92
N SER A 115 -24.84 -20.50 -6.50
CA SER A 115 -26.21 -20.44 -7.05
C SER A 115 -26.56 -21.54 -8.04
N ASP A 116 -25.57 -22.11 -8.74
CA ASP A 116 -25.76 -23.16 -9.76
C ASP A 116 -24.99 -24.46 -9.47
N LYS A 117 -24.56 -24.69 -8.22
CA LYS A 117 -23.76 -25.88 -7.85
C LYS A 117 -24.60 -27.09 -7.43
N PHE A 118 -25.88 -26.88 -7.14
CA PHE A 118 -26.85 -27.93 -6.80
C PHE A 118 -27.99 -27.95 -7.82
N PRO A 119 -28.70 -29.09 -7.98
CA PRO A 119 -29.74 -29.21 -8.99
C PRO A 119 -30.90 -28.26 -8.71
N VAL A 120 -31.57 -27.81 -9.78
CA VAL A 120 -32.75 -26.92 -9.70
C VAL A 120 -33.87 -27.51 -8.85
N SER A 121 -33.97 -28.85 -8.78
CA SER A 121 -34.91 -29.58 -7.90
C SER A 121 -34.70 -29.34 -6.40
N ALA A 122 -33.51 -28.85 -6.00
CA ALA A 122 -33.22 -28.45 -4.63
C ALA A 122 -33.81 -27.08 -4.27
N LYS A 123 -34.22 -26.26 -5.26
CA LYS A 123 -34.83 -24.95 -5.01
C LYS A 123 -36.21 -25.12 -4.36
N ARG A 124 -36.51 -24.27 -3.38
CA ARG A 124 -37.83 -24.14 -2.75
C ARG A 124 -38.27 -22.69 -2.82
N ARG A 125 -39.58 -22.45 -2.87
CA ARG A 125 -40.08 -21.07 -2.74
C ARG A 125 -39.74 -20.54 -1.35
N TRP A 126 -39.61 -19.23 -1.21
CA TRP A 126 -39.14 -18.62 0.03
C TRP A 126 -40.08 -18.90 1.21
N GLU A 127 -41.38 -18.92 0.94
CA GLU A 127 -42.46 -19.14 1.90
C GLU A 127 -42.61 -20.61 2.30
N GLU A 128 -42.04 -21.54 1.52
CA GLU A 128 -42.07 -22.97 1.80
C GLU A 128 -41.05 -23.35 2.88
N ASN A 129 -41.06 -24.62 3.28
CA ASN A 129 -40.04 -25.17 4.19
C ASN A 129 -38.62 -24.98 3.63
N PRO A 130 -37.60 -24.84 4.52
CA PRO A 130 -36.21 -24.66 4.09
C PRO A 130 -35.78 -25.70 3.06
N PRO A 131 -35.01 -25.30 2.02
CA PRO A 131 -34.52 -26.22 1.02
C PRO A 131 -33.59 -27.28 1.65
N PRO A 132 -33.37 -28.41 0.97
CA PRO A 132 -32.42 -29.43 1.39
C PRO A 132 -30.95 -28.99 1.19
N VAL A 133 -30.63 -27.71 1.39
CA VAL A 133 -29.31 -27.10 1.16
C VAL A 133 -28.80 -26.51 2.48
N PHE A 134 -27.62 -26.95 2.90
CA PHE A 134 -26.98 -26.57 4.17
C PHE A 134 -25.59 -25.97 3.93
N ILE A 135 -25.25 -24.93 4.68
CA ILE A 135 -23.91 -24.32 4.67
C ILE A 135 -23.24 -24.59 6.01
N LEU A 136 -22.05 -25.16 5.99
CA LEU A 136 -21.25 -25.48 7.16
C LEU A 136 -19.85 -24.87 7.02
N GLY A 137 -19.19 -24.52 8.12
CA GLY A 137 -17.81 -24.06 8.03
C GLY A 137 -17.15 -23.76 9.36
N ASN A 138 -15.86 -24.11 9.46
CA ASN A 138 -15.01 -23.69 10.56
C ASN A 138 -14.21 -22.45 10.16
N LEU A 139 -14.84 -21.28 10.23
CA LEU A 139 -14.32 -20.06 9.63
C LEU A 139 -13.14 -19.47 10.43
N PRO A 140 -12.09 -18.94 9.77
CA PRO A 140 -11.06 -18.15 10.42
C PRO A 140 -11.63 -16.90 11.10
N PHE A 141 -11.21 -16.62 12.34
CA PHE A 141 -11.82 -15.57 13.16
C PHE A 141 -11.68 -14.16 12.58
N ASN A 142 -10.55 -13.86 11.95
CA ASN A 142 -10.27 -12.56 11.30
C ASN A 142 -11.17 -12.28 10.08
N VAL A 143 -11.77 -13.31 9.47
CA VAL A 143 -12.62 -13.19 8.28
C VAL A 143 -14.11 -13.38 8.62
N SER A 144 -14.41 -14.16 9.65
CA SER A 144 -15.77 -14.62 10.00
C SER A 144 -16.82 -13.51 10.09
N THR A 145 -16.52 -12.37 10.73
CA THR A 145 -17.47 -11.25 10.91
C THR A 145 -17.79 -10.51 9.61
N ASN A 146 -16.81 -10.34 8.72
CA ASN A 146 -17.05 -9.69 7.43
C ASN A 146 -17.81 -10.62 6.47
N LEU A 147 -17.51 -11.92 6.52
CA LEU A 147 -18.19 -12.92 5.70
C LEU A 147 -19.66 -13.06 6.07
N ILE A 148 -20.01 -13.05 7.37
CA ILE A 148 -21.43 -13.15 7.78
C ILE A 148 -22.25 -11.93 7.36
N ILE A 149 -21.72 -10.70 7.41
CA ILE A 149 -22.43 -9.51 6.94
C ILE A 149 -22.70 -9.61 5.43
N ARG A 150 -21.72 -10.07 4.65
CA ARG A 150 -21.89 -10.32 3.21
C ARG A 150 -22.97 -11.37 2.92
N TRP A 151 -22.97 -12.48 3.67
CA TRP A 151 -24.01 -13.50 3.52
C TRP A 151 -25.39 -13.05 3.99
N LEU A 152 -25.48 -12.18 5.00
CA LEU A 152 -26.76 -11.55 5.37
C LEU A 152 -27.26 -10.60 4.27
N ARG A 153 -26.38 -9.88 3.58
CA ARG A 153 -26.75 -9.10 2.39
C ARG A 153 -27.26 -10.00 1.26
N ALA A 154 -26.52 -11.07 0.94
CA ALA A 154 -26.95 -12.06 -0.06
C ALA A 154 -28.28 -12.72 0.32
N LEU A 155 -28.52 -12.96 1.61
CA LEU A 155 -29.79 -13.46 2.14
C LEU A 155 -30.95 -12.49 1.89
N SER A 156 -30.72 -11.19 2.07
CA SER A 156 -31.70 -10.15 1.76
C SER A 156 -32.05 -10.08 0.27
N LEU A 157 -31.05 -10.29 -0.59
CA LEU A 157 -31.19 -10.25 -2.05
C LEU A 157 -31.63 -11.60 -2.64
N ARG A 158 -31.63 -12.66 -1.84
CA ARG A 158 -31.91 -14.06 -2.24
C ARG A 158 -30.93 -14.59 -3.29
N GLU A 159 -29.67 -14.18 -3.16
CA GLU A 159 -28.57 -14.54 -4.05
C GLU A 159 -27.68 -15.64 -3.43
N GLY A 160 -26.79 -16.23 -4.25
CA GLY A 160 -25.84 -17.23 -3.77
C GLY A 160 -26.55 -18.47 -3.23
N ALA A 161 -26.23 -18.84 -1.99
CA ALA A 161 -26.82 -20.00 -1.32
C ALA A 161 -28.33 -19.85 -1.07
N PHE A 162 -28.82 -18.62 -1.07
CA PHE A 162 -30.20 -18.28 -0.77
C PHE A 162 -31.09 -18.22 -2.02
N SER A 163 -30.49 -18.39 -3.20
CA SER A 163 -31.23 -18.62 -4.46
C SER A 163 -31.98 -19.97 -4.46
N TYR A 164 -31.56 -20.91 -3.60
CA TYR A 164 -32.26 -22.18 -3.36
C TYR A 164 -33.42 -22.05 -2.37
N GLY A 165 -33.58 -20.90 -1.71
CA GLY A 165 -34.55 -20.66 -0.66
C GLY A 165 -33.87 -20.38 0.69
N ARG A 166 -34.56 -20.66 1.79
CA ARG A 166 -34.11 -20.37 3.17
C ARG A 166 -33.04 -21.34 3.69
N SER A 167 -31.96 -21.51 2.94
CA SER A 167 -30.83 -22.40 3.26
C SER A 167 -30.25 -22.09 4.65
N VAL A 168 -30.01 -23.14 5.45
CA VAL A 168 -29.57 -23.01 6.85
C VAL A 168 -28.05 -22.97 6.93
N MET A 169 -27.50 -22.06 7.74
CA MET A 169 -26.06 -21.95 7.97
C MET A 169 -25.69 -22.38 9.39
N THR A 170 -24.64 -23.19 9.53
CA THR A 170 -24.02 -23.54 10.83
C THR A 170 -22.52 -23.27 10.78
N LEU A 171 -22.08 -22.26 11.53
CA LEU A 171 -20.72 -21.72 11.43
C LEU A 171 -20.09 -21.56 12.81
N THR A 172 -18.76 -21.58 12.87
CA THR A 172 -18.01 -21.32 14.11
C THR A 172 -17.53 -19.86 14.20
N PHE A 173 -17.59 -19.30 15.40
CA PHE A 173 -17.09 -17.96 15.71
C PHE A 173 -16.39 -17.97 17.08
N GLN A 174 -15.58 -16.95 17.36
CA GLN A 174 -15.12 -16.73 18.73
C GLN A 174 -16.33 -16.62 19.67
N LYS A 175 -16.24 -17.19 20.88
CA LYS A 175 -17.35 -17.27 21.83
C LYS A 175 -18.00 -15.91 22.08
N GLU A 176 -17.20 -14.88 22.34
CA GLU A 176 -17.66 -13.50 22.55
C GLU A 176 -18.39 -12.92 21.32
N VAL A 177 -17.93 -13.24 20.10
CA VAL A 177 -18.58 -12.79 18.85
C VAL A 177 -19.94 -13.47 18.71
N GLY A 178 -20.01 -14.79 18.95
CA GLY A 178 -21.25 -15.55 18.92
C GLY A 178 -22.26 -15.08 19.98
N GLU A 179 -21.80 -14.75 21.19
CA GLU A 179 -22.64 -14.18 22.26
C GLU A 179 -23.23 -12.83 21.87
N ARG A 180 -22.43 -11.96 21.23
CA ARG A 180 -22.94 -10.70 20.67
C ARG A 180 -24.05 -10.93 19.63
N MET A 181 -23.93 -11.94 18.76
CA MET A 181 -24.95 -12.20 17.72
C MET A 181 -26.34 -12.54 18.28
N VAL A 182 -26.40 -13.22 19.43
CA VAL A 182 -27.65 -13.63 20.09
C VAL A 182 -28.04 -12.73 21.28
N ALA A 183 -27.32 -11.63 21.51
CA ALA A 183 -27.54 -10.76 22.65
C ALA A 183 -28.97 -10.17 22.64
N PRO A 184 -29.75 -10.36 23.73
CA PRO A 184 -31.10 -9.81 23.85
C PRO A 184 -31.06 -8.30 24.12
N ILE A 185 -32.24 -7.67 24.11
CA ILE A 185 -32.42 -6.25 24.45
C ILE A 185 -31.93 -6.02 25.90
N MET A 186 -31.39 -4.83 26.19
CA MET A 186 -30.81 -4.45 27.48
C MET A 186 -29.59 -5.28 27.92
N ASN A 187 -28.94 -6.00 27.00
CA ASN A 187 -27.70 -6.72 27.28
C ASN A 187 -26.47 -5.91 26.87
N ASP A 188 -25.43 -5.88 27.70
CA ASP A 188 -24.19 -5.13 27.45
C ASP A 188 -23.40 -5.59 26.21
N GLN A 189 -23.60 -6.84 25.80
CA GLN A 189 -23.02 -7.42 24.59
C GLN A 189 -23.82 -7.08 23.32
N ARG A 190 -25.00 -6.46 23.45
CA ARG A 190 -25.80 -6.06 22.29
C ARG A 190 -25.10 -4.95 21.50
N CYS A 191 -24.96 -5.17 20.21
CA CYS A 191 -24.25 -4.30 19.28
C CYS A 191 -24.87 -4.36 17.88
N ARG A 192 -24.28 -3.64 16.93
CA ARG A 192 -24.66 -3.69 15.50
C ARG A 192 -24.85 -5.12 14.98
N LEU A 193 -23.91 -6.02 15.31
CA LEU A 193 -23.94 -7.41 14.82
C LEU A 193 -25.14 -8.20 15.36
N SER A 194 -25.59 -7.90 16.59
CA SER A 194 -26.78 -8.51 17.19
C SER A 194 -28.02 -8.26 16.34
N VAL A 195 -28.22 -6.99 15.96
CA VAL A 195 -29.37 -6.56 15.18
C VAL A 195 -29.31 -7.12 13.76
N MET A 196 -28.16 -6.97 13.08
CA MET A 196 -28.01 -7.45 11.70
C MET A 196 -28.24 -8.97 11.56
N CYS A 197 -27.76 -9.77 12.51
CA CYS A 197 -27.97 -11.22 12.46
C CYS A 197 -29.43 -11.61 12.78
N GLN A 198 -30.06 -10.96 13.76
CA GLN A 198 -31.42 -11.29 14.22
C GLN A 198 -32.53 -10.78 13.27
N PHE A 199 -32.22 -9.75 12.48
CA PHE A 199 -33.13 -9.10 11.52
C PHE A 199 -33.61 -10.07 10.44
N LEU A 200 -32.69 -10.74 9.74
CA LEU A 200 -33.03 -11.65 8.63
C LEU A 200 -33.11 -13.12 9.05
N SER A 201 -32.57 -13.47 10.20
CA SER A 201 -32.46 -14.86 10.63
C SER A 201 -32.75 -15.05 12.11
N THR A 202 -33.20 -16.24 12.47
CA THR A 202 -33.21 -16.71 13.85
C THR A 202 -31.84 -17.32 14.15
N VAL A 203 -31.08 -16.65 15.01
CA VAL A 203 -29.72 -17.06 15.39
C VAL A 203 -29.79 -17.89 16.68
N LYS A 204 -29.18 -19.08 16.66
CA LYS A 204 -29.13 -19.97 17.82
C LYS A 204 -27.68 -20.37 18.11
N ARG A 205 -27.22 -20.13 19.34
CA ARG A 205 -25.98 -20.74 19.84
C ARG A 205 -26.24 -22.19 20.20
N LYS A 206 -25.63 -23.14 19.50
CA LYS A 206 -25.82 -24.58 19.73
C LYS A 206 -25.04 -25.07 20.94
N PHE A 207 -23.74 -24.79 20.96
CA PHE A 207 -22.84 -25.11 22.07
C PHE A 207 -21.50 -24.36 21.90
N THR A 208 -20.64 -24.45 22.91
CA THR A 208 -19.29 -23.89 22.92
C THR A 208 -18.26 -25.01 22.89
N ILE A 209 -17.21 -24.83 22.10
CA ILE A 209 -16.05 -25.71 22.00
C ILE A 209 -14.88 -25.02 22.73
N PRO A 210 -14.25 -25.70 23.70
CA PRO A 210 -13.06 -25.18 24.36
C PRO A 210 -11.93 -24.89 23.36
N GLY A 211 -11.24 -23.76 23.48
CA GLY A 211 -10.15 -23.38 22.57
C GLY A 211 -9.06 -24.45 22.45
N ARG A 212 -8.77 -25.18 23.55
CA ARG A 212 -7.83 -26.31 23.58
C ARG A 212 -8.13 -27.46 22.62
N ALA A 213 -9.34 -27.53 22.05
CA ALA A 213 -9.71 -28.56 21.07
C ALA A 213 -9.17 -28.29 19.66
N PHE A 214 -8.62 -27.10 19.41
CA PHE A 214 -8.08 -26.70 18.12
C PHE A 214 -6.56 -26.72 18.09
N VAL A 215 -6.00 -26.93 16.90
CA VAL A 215 -4.56 -26.88 16.63
C VAL A 215 -4.30 -25.96 15.45
N PRO A 216 -3.55 -24.86 15.61
CA PRO A 216 -3.07 -24.29 16.87
C PRO A 216 -4.23 -23.87 17.79
N GLN A 217 -3.96 -23.80 19.09
CA GLN A 217 -4.95 -23.40 20.08
C GLN A 217 -5.24 -21.90 19.97
N PRO A 218 -6.50 -21.48 19.71
CA PRO A 218 -6.89 -20.08 19.78
C PRO A 218 -6.93 -19.59 21.23
N LYS A 219 -6.78 -18.28 21.40
CA LYS A 219 -6.80 -17.60 22.70
C LYS A 219 -8.16 -17.61 23.39
N VAL A 220 -9.22 -17.93 22.66
CA VAL A 220 -10.62 -17.88 23.11
C VAL A 220 -11.34 -19.16 22.75
N ASP A 221 -12.39 -19.47 23.49
CA ASP A 221 -13.33 -20.53 23.14
C ASP A 221 -14.11 -20.19 21.87
N VAL A 222 -14.71 -21.22 21.26
CA VAL A 222 -15.38 -21.12 19.96
C VAL A 222 -16.86 -21.47 20.11
N ALA A 223 -17.75 -20.58 19.72
CA ALA A 223 -19.19 -20.83 19.69
C ALA A 223 -19.63 -21.38 18.33
N VAL A 224 -20.49 -22.40 18.35
CA VAL A 224 -21.16 -22.94 17.16
C VAL A 224 -22.52 -22.24 17.02
N MET A 225 -22.68 -21.50 15.93
CA MET A 225 -23.83 -20.63 15.68
C MET A 225 -24.63 -21.14 14.48
N GLN A 226 -25.94 -21.30 14.64
CA GLN A 226 -26.85 -21.64 13.56
C GLN A 226 -27.72 -20.43 13.19
N PHE A 227 -27.82 -20.14 11.90
CA PHE A 227 -28.64 -19.09 11.33
C PHE A 227 -29.75 -19.73 10.50
N ILE A 228 -30.99 -19.49 10.90
CA ILE A 228 -32.18 -20.00 10.22
C ILE A 228 -32.88 -18.80 9.59
N PRO A 229 -32.85 -18.64 8.25
CA PRO A 229 -33.53 -17.53 7.61
C PRO A 229 -35.02 -17.49 7.91
N ARG A 230 -35.52 -16.29 8.21
CA ARG A 230 -36.95 -16.06 8.49
C ARG A 230 -37.74 -16.04 7.18
N VAL A 231 -39.02 -16.39 7.28
CA VAL A 231 -39.97 -16.24 6.16
C VAL A 231 -40.16 -14.75 5.89
N GLU A 232 -40.50 -14.01 6.95
CA GLU A 232 -40.60 -12.55 6.94
C GLU A 232 -39.47 -11.96 7.78
N PRO A 233 -38.74 -10.96 7.27
CA PRO A 233 -37.75 -10.26 8.07
C PRO A 233 -38.40 -9.48 9.22
N LEU A 234 -37.64 -9.22 10.28
CA LEU A 234 -38.14 -8.36 11.37
C LEU A 234 -38.17 -6.87 10.99
N ILE A 235 -37.46 -6.48 9.92
CA ILE A 235 -37.34 -5.11 9.42
C ILE A 235 -37.46 -5.17 7.90
N ASP A 236 -38.52 -4.63 7.29
CA ASP A 236 -38.76 -4.80 5.85
C ASP A 236 -37.92 -3.88 4.94
N GLN A 237 -37.12 -2.99 5.52
CA GLN A 237 -36.28 -2.03 4.79
C GLN A 237 -35.07 -2.70 4.12
N HIS A 238 -34.57 -2.06 3.06
CA HIS A 238 -33.40 -2.54 2.31
C HIS A 238 -32.17 -2.75 3.22
N PHE A 239 -31.42 -3.83 3.00
CA PHE A 239 -30.30 -4.24 3.86
C PHE A 239 -29.30 -3.13 4.12
N ASP A 240 -28.84 -2.44 3.08
CA ASP A 240 -27.82 -1.40 3.20
C ASP A 240 -28.31 -0.19 4.03
N LEU A 241 -29.61 0.09 4.02
CA LEU A 241 -30.21 1.15 4.84
C LEU A 241 -30.21 0.74 6.32
N VAL A 242 -30.63 -0.48 6.62
CA VAL A 242 -30.64 -1.02 7.99
C VAL A 242 -29.21 -1.11 8.53
N GLU A 243 -28.26 -1.57 7.72
CA GLU A 243 -26.84 -1.65 8.11
C GLU A 243 -26.28 -0.26 8.43
N LYS A 244 -26.51 0.72 7.55
CA LYS A 244 -26.10 2.10 7.78
C LYS A 244 -26.72 2.64 9.07
N PHE A 245 -28.03 2.52 9.23
CA PHE A 245 -28.75 3.02 10.39
C PHE A 245 -28.20 2.43 11.70
N CYS A 246 -28.02 1.10 11.75
CA CYS A 246 -27.49 0.39 12.91
C CYS A 246 -26.02 0.73 13.18
N ARG A 247 -25.19 0.95 12.15
CA ARG A 247 -23.79 1.39 12.31
C ARG A 247 -23.69 2.72 13.06
N HIS A 248 -24.59 3.66 12.78
CA HIS A 248 -24.59 4.99 13.39
C HIS A 248 -25.16 4.96 14.81
N ILE A 249 -26.28 4.28 15.04
CA ILE A 249 -26.87 4.17 16.38
C ILE A 249 -25.96 3.45 17.36
N PHE A 250 -25.35 2.32 16.96
CA PHE A 250 -24.47 1.56 17.85
C PHE A 250 -23.05 2.14 17.97
N HIS A 251 -22.71 3.18 17.20
CA HIS A 251 -21.41 3.85 17.36
C HIS A 251 -21.26 4.46 18.75
N PHE A 252 -22.32 5.08 19.27
CA PHE A 252 -22.37 5.63 20.62
C PHE A 252 -23.21 4.76 21.56
N LYS A 253 -22.88 3.45 21.65
CA LYS A 253 -23.70 2.46 22.36
C LYS A 253 -24.10 2.83 23.81
N ASN A 254 -23.25 3.57 24.52
CA ASN A 254 -23.48 3.98 25.91
C ASN A 254 -24.15 5.35 26.06
N LYS A 255 -24.47 6.03 24.95
CA LYS A 255 -25.19 7.31 24.93
C LYS A 255 -26.64 7.10 24.47
N TYR A 256 -27.47 8.12 24.66
CA TYR A 256 -28.83 8.13 24.12
C TYR A 256 -28.84 7.97 22.60
N CYS A 257 -29.77 7.18 22.10
CA CYS A 257 -29.87 6.78 20.69
C CYS A 257 -29.97 7.97 19.74
N ILE A 258 -30.55 9.09 20.19
CA ILE A 258 -30.60 10.35 19.44
C ILE A 258 -29.22 10.81 18.98
N ARG A 259 -28.17 10.63 19.79
CA ARG A 259 -26.80 11.01 19.42
C ARG A 259 -26.26 10.20 18.25
N GLY A 260 -26.69 8.95 18.12
CA GLY A 260 -26.37 8.13 16.97
C GLY A 260 -27.20 8.52 15.74
N ILE A 261 -28.49 8.79 15.93
CA ILE A 261 -29.40 9.20 14.85
C ILE A 261 -28.98 10.56 14.24
N GLU A 262 -28.56 11.51 15.08
CA GLU A 262 -28.02 12.81 14.66
C GLU A 262 -26.89 12.66 13.63
N THR A 263 -26.07 11.61 13.73
CA THR A 263 -24.96 11.36 12.78
C THR A 263 -25.40 10.85 11.41
N LEU A 264 -26.69 10.54 11.21
CA LEU A 264 -27.22 10.18 9.89
C LEU A 264 -27.49 11.40 9.02
N TYR A 265 -27.38 12.61 9.58
CA TYR A 265 -27.73 13.86 8.93
C TYR A 265 -26.57 14.87 9.00
N PRO A 266 -26.50 15.77 8.01
CA PRO A 266 -25.70 17.00 8.07
C PRO A 266 -26.14 17.90 9.23
N ASP A 267 -25.26 18.76 9.72
CA ASP A 267 -25.53 19.59 10.90
C ASP A 267 -26.77 20.49 10.75
N ASP A 268 -27.04 20.99 9.54
CA ASP A 268 -28.21 21.85 9.25
C ASP A 268 -29.55 21.11 9.38
N LEU A 269 -29.56 19.81 9.05
CA LEU A 269 -30.78 18.98 9.05
C LEU A 269 -30.88 18.10 10.29
N LYS A 270 -29.77 17.93 11.01
CA LYS A 270 -29.60 16.99 12.12
C LYS A 270 -30.63 17.15 13.22
N ASN A 271 -30.86 18.37 13.70
CA ASN A 271 -31.81 18.56 14.80
C ASN A 271 -33.23 18.23 14.36
N GLU A 272 -33.69 18.79 13.24
CA GLU A 272 -35.04 18.59 12.76
C GLU A 272 -35.32 17.12 12.39
N PHE A 273 -34.46 16.52 11.56
CA PHE A 273 -34.70 15.18 11.00
C PHE A 273 -34.46 14.08 12.05
N ALA A 274 -33.50 14.24 12.98
CA ALA A 274 -33.31 13.27 14.05
C ALA A 274 -34.46 13.28 15.06
N HIS A 275 -34.97 14.45 15.43
CA HIS A 275 -36.16 14.57 16.27
C HIS A 275 -37.42 14.07 15.56
N GLU A 276 -37.53 14.29 14.25
CA GLU A 276 -38.61 13.75 13.43
C GLU A 276 -38.63 12.22 13.45
N VAL A 277 -37.46 11.56 13.30
CA VAL A 277 -37.34 10.09 13.40
C VAL A 277 -37.92 9.58 14.71
N LEU A 278 -37.50 10.14 15.84
CA LEU A 278 -37.95 9.68 17.17
C LEU A 278 -39.42 9.97 17.44
N ARG A 279 -39.91 11.14 17.00
CA ARG A 279 -41.32 11.53 17.15
C ARG A 279 -42.25 10.63 16.34
N LEU A 280 -41.92 10.36 15.07
CA LEU A 280 -42.75 9.56 14.17
C LEU A 280 -42.66 8.06 14.46
N SER A 281 -41.52 7.57 14.95
CA SER A 281 -41.37 6.17 15.39
C SER A 281 -41.89 5.92 16.81
N ARG A 282 -42.26 6.98 17.55
CA ARG A 282 -42.69 6.93 18.97
C ARG A 282 -41.65 6.30 19.91
N VAL A 283 -40.37 6.40 19.57
CA VAL A 283 -39.26 5.88 20.37
C VAL A 283 -38.79 6.92 21.38
N ASN A 284 -38.62 6.51 22.64
CA ASN A 284 -38.17 7.42 23.69
C ASN A 284 -36.71 7.87 23.43
N PRO A 285 -36.44 9.20 23.32
CA PRO A 285 -35.11 9.73 23.03
C PRO A 285 -34.06 9.38 24.10
N LYS A 286 -34.46 9.03 25.32
CA LYS A 286 -33.57 8.65 26.43
C LYS A 286 -33.15 7.18 26.43
N LEU A 287 -33.61 6.37 25.48
CA LEU A 287 -33.14 4.99 25.35
C LEU A 287 -31.73 4.98 24.77
N THR A 288 -30.88 4.07 25.26
CA THR A 288 -29.56 3.79 24.67
C THR A 288 -29.68 2.72 23.59
N ALA A 289 -28.68 2.61 22.70
CA ALA A 289 -28.73 1.66 21.59
C ALA A 289 -28.97 0.19 22.01
N PRO A 290 -28.37 -0.34 23.10
CA PRO A 290 -28.66 -1.69 23.59
C PRO A 290 -30.09 -1.89 24.12
N SER A 291 -30.77 -0.82 24.52
CA SER A 291 -32.15 -0.89 25.01
C SER A 291 -33.18 -0.91 23.88
N LEU A 292 -32.77 -0.70 22.63
CA LEU A 292 -33.68 -0.71 21.49
C LEU A 292 -34.03 -2.13 21.02
N GLY A 293 -35.33 -2.39 20.96
CA GLY A 293 -35.95 -3.56 20.36
C GLY A 293 -35.95 -3.54 18.83
N MET A 294 -36.25 -4.69 18.22
CA MET A 294 -36.28 -4.80 16.75
C MET A 294 -37.43 -3.99 16.13
N GLU A 295 -38.56 -3.87 16.83
CA GLU A 295 -39.71 -3.07 16.39
C GLU A 295 -39.40 -1.57 16.40
N GLU A 296 -38.75 -1.09 17.46
CA GLU A 296 -38.33 0.32 17.57
C GLU A 296 -37.31 0.67 16.47
N ILE A 297 -36.36 -0.23 16.20
CA ILE A 297 -35.39 -0.04 15.11
C ILE A 297 -36.10 -0.08 13.74
N ARG A 298 -37.05 -0.99 13.53
CA ARG A 298 -37.87 -1.05 12.31
C ARG A 298 -38.59 0.26 12.07
N ASP A 299 -39.30 0.75 13.08
CA ASP A 299 -40.15 1.93 12.96
C ASP A 299 -39.31 3.18 12.69
N MET A 300 -38.11 3.28 13.28
CA MET A 300 -37.15 4.33 12.93
C MET A 300 -36.58 4.18 11.51
N CYS A 301 -36.28 2.96 11.06
CA CYS A 301 -35.80 2.71 9.70
C CYS A 301 -36.87 3.08 8.65
N ILE A 302 -38.16 2.87 8.93
CA ILE A 302 -39.27 3.31 8.06
C ILE A 302 -39.24 4.83 7.88
N VAL A 303 -39.06 5.58 8.96
CA VAL A 303 -39.01 7.05 8.89
C VAL A 303 -37.76 7.51 8.14
N TYR A 304 -36.60 6.91 8.43
CA TYR A 304 -35.36 7.23 7.74
C TYR A 304 -35.40 6.89 6.24
N GLU A 305 -36.01 5.77 5.85
CA GLU A 305 -36.23 5.41 4.44
C GLU A 305 -37.09 6.46 3.72
N LYS A 306 -38.18 6.92 4.34
CA LYS A 306 -39.01 8.00 3.77
C LYS A 306 -38.23 9.30 3.60
N GLN A 307 -37.37 9.66 4.57
CA GLN A 307 -36.51 10.82 4.46
C GLN A 307 -35.46 10.66 3.35
N CYS A 308 -34.86 9.48 3.20
CA CYS A 308 -33.94 9.17 2.10
C CYS A 308 -34.64 9.17 0.73
N LEU A 309 -35.90 8.74 0.63
CA LEU A 309 -36.65 8.83 -0.63
C LEU A 309 -37.01 10.28 -0.99
N ARG A 310 -37.29 11.11 0.03
CA ARG A 310 -37.56 12.54 -0.15
C ARG A 310 -36.28 13.32 -0.48
N VAL A 311 -35.17 12.90 0.10
CA VAL A 311 -33.83 13.48 -0.11
C VAL A 311 -32.81 12.36 -0.32
N PRO A 312 -32.70 11.83 -1.56
CA PRO A 312 -31.84 10.70 -1.95
C PRO A 312 -30.44 10.66 -1.36
N HIS A 313 -29.78 11.82 -1.38
CA HIS A 313 -28.39 11.98 -0.95
C HIS A 313 -28.18 11.73 0.55
N LEU A 314 -29.23 11.75 1.38
CA LEU A 314 -29.14 11.35 2.80
C LEU A 314 -28.66 9.90 2.96
N PHE A 315 -28.95 9.03 1.99
CA PHE A 315 -28.47 7.65 2.01
C PHE A 315 -26.94 7.55 1.82
N TYR A 316 -26.34 8.45 1.05
CA TYR A 316 -24.89 8.46 0.78
C TYR A 316 -24.09 9.26 1.80
N TYR A 317 -24.75 10.12 2.58
CA TYR A 317 -24.12 10.94 3.60
C TYR A 317 -23.45 10.11 4.71
N ASP A 318 -22.23 10.48 5.08
CA ASP A 318 -21.45 9.85 6.15
C ASP A 318 -20.73 10.96 6.93
N TYR A 319 -21.17 11.23 8.16
CA TYR A 319 -20.68 12.31 9.03
C TYR A 319 -19.17 12.27 9.34
N ARG A 320 -18.48 11.16 9.05
CA ARG A 320 -17.01 11.07 9.19
C ARG A 320 -16.25 11.45 7.93
N LYS A 321 -16.93 11.41 6.79
CA LYS A 321 -16.32 11.58 5.46
C LYS A 321 -16.79 12.84 4.75
N HIS A 322 -18.00 13.31 5.06
CA HIS A 322 -18.64 14.43 4.40
C HIS A 322 -19.00 15.45 5.45
N LYS A 323 -18.71 16.72 5.19
CA LYS A 323 -18.99 17.80 6.14
C LYS A 323 -20.02 18.78 5.64
N SER A 324 -20.27 18.82 4.33
CA SER A 324 -21.44 19.46 3.76
C SER A 324 -22.36 18.44 3.10
N PHE A 325 -23.67 18.70 3.17
CA PHE A 325 -24.65 17.90 2.44
C PHE A 325 -24.53 18.07 0.92
N GLU A 326 -23.93 19.17 0.46
CA GLU A 326 -23.77 19.51 -0.95
C GLU A 326 -22.71 18.64 -1.62
N GLU A 327 -21.65 18.25 -0.91
CA GLU A 327 -20.62 17.29 -1.36
C GLU A 327 -21.24 15.94 -1.72
N VAL A 328 -22.26 15.53 -0.98
CA VAL A 328 -22.97 14.27 -1.21
C VAL A 328 -23.93 14.39 -2.40
N LYS A 329 -24.49 15.59 -2.64
CA LYS A 329 -25.38 15.85 -3.79
C LYS A 329 -24.65 15.87 -5.13
N SER A 330 -23.39 16.27 -5.15
CA SER A 330 -22.58 16.32 -6.38
C SER A 330 -21.94 14.97 -6.73
N SER A 331 -21.61 14.14 -5.72
CA SER A 331 -20.77 12.95 -5.89
C SER A 331 -21.54 11.64 -6.06
N PHE A 332 -22.85 11.62 -5.81
CA PHE A 332 -23.64 10.39 -5.78
C PHE A 332 -24.94 10.53 -6.58
N PRO A 333 -25.45 9.43 -7.17
CA PRO A 333 -26.62 9.48 -8.04
C PRO A 333 -27.88 9.93 -7.28
N VAL A 334 -28.80 10.56 -8.01
CA VAL A 334 -30.06 11.12 -7.48
C VAL A 334 -31.02 10.04 -6.96
N GLN A 335 -30.77 8.74 -7.20
CA GLN A 335 -31.61 7.67 -6.64
C GLN A 335 -30.76 6.71 -5.81
N PRO A 336 -31.11 6.48 -4.53
CA PRO A 336 -30.44 5.49 -3.72
C PRO A 336 -30.87 4.07 -4.16
N PRO A 337 -30.05 3.02 -3.93
CA PRO A 337 -30.37 1.64 -4.29
C PRO A 337 -31.42 1.03 -3.34
N LEU A 338 -32.53 1.74 -3.12
CA LEU A 338 -33.64 1.35 -2.24
C LEU A 338 -34.86 0.85 -3.04
N ASN A 339 -34.83 0.98 -4.37
CA ASN A 339 -35.93 0.59 -5.27
C ASN A 339 -35.91 -0.89 -5.67
N ASP A 340 -34.80 -1.60 -5.50
CA ASP A 340 -34.72 -3.05 -5.69
C ASP A 340 -35.28 -3.76 -4.45
N LYS A 341 -36.62 -3.78 -4.31
CA LYS A 341 -37.30 -4.49 -3.21
C LYS A 341 -37.75 -5.89 -3.65
N PRO A 342 -37.08 -6.97 -3.22
CA PRO A 342 -37.61 -8.33 -3.41
C PRO A 342 -38.83 -8.65 -2.51
N PHE A 343 -39.13 -7.82 -1.49
CA PHE A 343 -40.17 -8.09 -0.48
C PHE A 343 -41.53 -7.42 -0.73
N HIS A 344 -41.71 -6.62 -1.79
CA HIS A 344 -42.98 -5.96 -2.09
C HIS A 344 -43.73 -6.59 -3.28
N ARG A 345 -44.52 -7.63 -3.01
CA ARG A 345 -45.56 -8.10 -3.96
C ARG A 345 -47.00 -7.86 -3.48
N LYS A 346 -47.23 -7.12 -2.38
CA LYS A 346 -48.58 -6.96 -1.80
C LYS A 346 -49.06 -5.54 -1.47
N LEU A 347 -48.33 -4.48 -1.83
CA LEU A 347 -48.79 -3.09 -1.59
C LEU A 347 -49.18 -2.31 -2.86
N MET A 348 -49.47 -2.99 -3.97
CA MET A 348 -50.01 -2.36 -5.19
C MET A 348 -51.55 -2.32 -5.23
N HIS A 349 -52.25 -2.82 -4.19
CA HIS A 349 -53.72 -2.86 -4.16
C HIS A 349 -54.38 -1.75 -3.35
N PHE A 350 -53.62 -0.90 -2.65
CA PHE A 350 -54.18 0.13 -1.76
C PHE A 350 -53.87 1.58 -2.14
N MET A 351 -52.93 1.82 -3.07
CA MET A 351 -52.56 3.17 -3.55
C MET A 351 -53.07 3.50 -4.96
N ALA A 352 -54.04 2.72 -5.49
CA ALA A 352 -54.66 2.97 -6.79
C ALA A 352 -55.84 3.97 -6.77
N ARG A 353 -55.96 4.82 -5.74
CA ARG A 353 -57.01 5.85 -5.65
C ARG A 353 -56.50 7.17 -5.09
N ARG A 354 -55.56 7.81 -5.79
CA ARG A 354 -55.42 9.27 -5.92
C ARG A 354 -54.03 9.56 -6.51
N LEU A 355 -53.99 9.68 -7.83
CA LEU A 355 -53.28 10.73 -8.58
C LEU A 355 -53.37 10.39 -10.06
N LEU A 356 -54.56 10.64 -10.60
CA LEU A 356 -54.75 10.97 -12.00
C LEU A 356 -54.00 12.29 -12.27
N ARG A 357 -52.81 12.19 -12.88
CA ARG A 357 -52.40 12.99 -14.05
C ARG A 357 -51.05 12.46 -14.54
N CYS A 358 -51.15 11.70 -15.60
CA CYS A 358 -50.08 11.02 -16.30
C CYS A 358 -49.66 11.86 -17.53
N CYS A 359 -48.44 11.56 -18.02
CA CYS A 359 -47.99 11.69 -19.41
C CYS A 359 -47.58 13.08 -19.94
N TYR A 360 -46.28 13.40 -19.86
CA TYR A 360 -45.39 13.73 -20.98
C TYR A 360 -43.96 13.90 -20.42
N TYR A 361 -42.89 13.76 -21.22
CA TYR A 361 -41.45 13.88 -20.88
C TYR A 361 -40.61 12.60 -20.71
N GLY A 362 -40.88 11.58 -21.52
CA GLY A 362 -39.92 10.48 -21.77
C GLY A 362 -38.99 10.68 -22.98
N PHE A 363 -39.15 11.77 -23.76
CA PHE A 363 -38.55 11.86 -25.10
C PHE A 363 -37.85 13.19 -25.44
N ILE A 364 -37.70 14.11 -24.47
CA ILE A 364 -37.13 15.47 -24.69
C ILE A 364 -35.81 15.71 -23.92
N VAL A 365 -35.31 14.76 -23.13
CA VAL A 365 -34.11 14.98 -22.29
C VAL A 365 -32.77 14.76 -23.02
N ARG A 366 -32.78 14.36 -24.31
CA ARG A 366 -31.56 14.17 -25.12
C ARG A 366 -31.28 15.28 -26.15
N ARG A 367 -31.95 16.44 -26.06
CA ARG A 367 -31.74 17.55 -27.01
C ARG A 367 -31.63 18.95 -26.38
N LEU A 368 -31.32 19.02 -25.09
CA LEU A 368 -30.94 20.26 -24.42
C LEU A 368 -29.57 20.05 -23.76
N ASN A 369 -28.51 20.10 -24.57
CA ASN A 369 -27.16 20.34 -24.09
C ASN A 369 -27.12 21.76 -23.52
N GLY A 370 -27.27 21.89 -22.21
CA GLY A 370 -26.58 22.92 -21.46
C GLY A 370 -25.23 22.32 -21.06
N SER A 371 -24.14 22.95 -21.47
CA SER A 371 -22.78 22.57 -21.11
C SER A 371 -22.66 22.35 -19.60
N THR A 372 -21.84 21.38 -19.18
CA THR A 372 -21.54 21.19 -17.75
C THR A 372 -20.98 22.51 -17.19
N PRO A 373 -21.18 22.86 -15.90
CA PRO A 373 -20.64 24.09 -15.33
C PRO A 373 -19.13 24.26 -15.55
N LEU A 374 -18.40 23.15 -15.70
CA LEU A 374 -16.98 23.16 -16.02
C LEU A 374 -16.68 23.37 -17.50
N GLU A 375 -17.45 22.81 -18.43
CA GLU A 375 -17.32 23.12 -19.87
C GLU A 375 -17.52 24.62 -20.12
N GLN A 376 -18.40 25.27 -19.36
CA GLN A 376 -18.59 26.71 -19.40
C GLN A 376 -17.35 27.47 -18.88
N LEU A 377 -16.78 27.03 -17.75
CA LEU A 377 -15.53 27.60 -17.22
C LEU A 377 -14.36 27.40 -18.19
N LEU A 378 -14.25 26.24 -18.84
CA LEU A 378 -13.20 25.92 -19.79
C LEU A 378 -13.29 26.77 -21.07
N ALA A 379 -14.51 27.06 -21.52
CA ALA A 379 -14.74 27.94 -22.66
C ALA A 379 -14.35 29.41 -22.39
N GLU A 380 -14.34 29.83 -21.11
CA GLU A 380 -13.96 31.19 -20.69
C GLU A 380 -12.43 31.39 -20.54
N VAL A 381 -11.65 30.30 -20.40
CA VAL A 381 -10.21 30.37 -20.17
C VAL A 381 -9.42 30.38 -21.48
N GLU A 382 -8.83 31.52 -21.78
CA GLU A 382 -7.84 31.68 -22.85
C GLU A 382 -6.44 31.20 -22.41
N GLN A 383 -5.57 30.85 -23.36
CA GLN A 383 -4.22 30.35 -23.09
C GLN A 383 -3.35 31.34 -22.28
N ASN A 384 -3.51 32.64 -22.53
CA ASN A 384 -2.84 33.72 -21.78
C ASN A 384 -3.25 33.78 -20.29
N ARG A 385 -4.33 33.09 -19.89
CA ARG A 385 -4.85 32.99 -18.51
C ARG A 385 -4.58 31.62 -17.88
N ILE A 386 -3.68 30.83 -18.45
CA ILE A 386 -3.18 29.60 -17.84
C ILE A 386 -1.89 29.91 -17.07
N ARG A 387 -1.71 29.32 -15.88
CA ARG A 387 -0.44 29.35 -15.12
C ARG A 387 -0.08 27.95 -14.69
N ASN A 388 1.07 27.46 -15.14
CA ASN A 388 1.61 26.17 -14.71
C ASN A 388 2.72 26.42 -13.70
N PHE A 389 2.60 25.90 -12.48
CA PHE A 389 3.61 26.09 -11.46
C PHE A 389 3.74 24.89 -10.53
N SER A 390 4.94 24.74 -9.97
CA SER A 390 5.24 23.72 -8.97
C SER A 390 5.54 24.34 -7.61
N VAL A 391 5.37 23.59 -6.53
CA VAL A 391 5.85 23.98 -5.20
C VAL A 391 7.08 23.18 -4.86
N VAL A 392 8.17 23.85 -4.49
CA VAL A 392 9.45 23.22 -4.16
C VAL A 392 9.91 23.72 -2.80
N ALA A 393 10.38 22.81 -1.97
CA ALA A 393 10.71 23.11 -0.58
C ALA A 393 11.67 22.06 -0.02
N HIS A 394 12.36 22.40 1.06
CA HIS A 394 12.99 21.39 1.91
C HIS A 394 11.93 20.51 2.59
N VAL A 395 12.32 19.31 3.02
CA VAL A 395 11.44 18.44 3.83
C VAL A 395 10.89 19.21 5.04
N ASP A 396 9.61 18.99 5.37
CA ASP A 396 8.90 19.64 6.47
C ASP A 396 8.69 21.17 6.37
N HIS A 397 9.08 21.85 5.29
CA HIS A 397 8.77 23.28 5.09
C HIS A 397 7.28 23.55 4.80
N GLY A 398 6.43 22.52 4.75
CA GLY A 398 4.97 22.64 4.64
C GLY A 398 4.42 22.70 3.22
N LYS A 399 5.13 22.10 2.26
CA LYS A 399 4.76 22.04 0.83
C LYS A 399 3.36 21.44 0.59
N SER A 400 3.10 20.22 1.06
CA SER A 400 1.81 19.55 0.88
C SER A 400 0.66 20.32 1.55
N THR A 401 0.94 20.93 2.71
CA THR A 401 -0.05 21.77 3.42
C THR A 401 -0.34 23.06 2.66
N LEU A 402 0.66 23.67 2.01
CA LEU A 402 0.46 24.82 1.14
C LEU A 402 -0.40 24.43 -0.07
N ALA A 403 -0.12 23.29 -0.70
CA ALA A 403 -0.90 22.77 -1.82
C ALA A 403 -2.38 22.58 -1.43
N ASP A 404 -2.67 21.99 -0.27
CA ASP A 404 -4.04 21.85 0.23
C ASP A 404 -4.73 23.21 0.39
N ARG A 405 -4.05 24.22 0.95
CA ARG A 405 -4.63 25.56 1.10
C ARG A 405 -4.89 26.25 -0.23
N LEU A 406 -4.04 26.04 -1.23
CA LEU A 406 -4.30 26.55 -2.58
C LEU A 406 -5.56 25.91 -3.18
N LEU A 407 -5.73 24.60 -3.02
CA LEU A 407 -6.93 23.87 -3.46
C LEU A 407 -8.19 24.37 -2.74
N GLU A 408 -8.11 24.64 -1.44
CA GLU A 408 -9.23 25.14 -0.65
C GLU A 408 -9.62 26.59 -0.99
N VAL A 409 -8.63 27.46 -1.18
CA VAL A 409 -8.87 28.89 -1.48
C VAL A 409 -9.42 29.06 -2.89
N THR A 410 -9.01 28.21 -3.83
CA THR A 410 -9.59 28.18 -5.19
C THR A 410 -10.97 27.52 -5.24
N GLY A 411 -11.44 26.91 -4.15
CA GLY A 411 -12.72 26.19 -4.10
C GLY A 411 -12.69 24.84 -4.82
N THR A 412 -11.50 24.35 -5.18
CA THR A 412 -11.28 23.04 -5.80
C THR A 412 -11.60 21.90 -4.81
N ILE A 413 -11.30 22.12 -3.53
CA ILE A 413 -11.71 21.23 -2.43
C ILE A 413 -12.43 22.04 -1.35
N PRO A 414 -13.38 21.44 -0.61
CA PRO A 414 -14.05 22.12 0.50
C PRO A 414 -13.05 22.49 1.60
N LYS A 415 -13.24 23.63 2.25
CA LYS A 415 -12.40 24.05 3.40
C LYS A 415 -12.69 23.16 4.59
N ASP A 416 -11.75 22.31 4.95
CA ASP A 416 -12.03 21.29 5.94
C ASP A 416 -10.87 20.83 6.82
N ALA A 417 -11.11 20.69 8.13
CA ALA A 417 -10.14 20.25 9.14
C ALA A 417 -9.64 18.80 8.99
N MET A 418 -10.22 17.98 8.09
CA MET A 418 -9.72 16.64 7.76
C MET A 418 -8.95 16.57 6.43
N ASN A 419 -8.89 17.67 5.67
CA ASN A 419 -8.05 17.77 4.49
C ASN A 419 -6.60 17.98 4.91
N ALA A 420 -5.94 16.90 5.29
CA ALA A 420 -4.50 16.86 5.52
C ALA A 420 -3.85 16.08 4.39
N GLN A 421 -3.11 16.78 3.54
CA GLN A 421 -2.28 16.25 2.47
C GLN A 421 -3.09 15.47 1.44
N VAL A 422 -4.04 16.15 0.78
CA VAL A 422 -5.00 15.52 -0.16
C VAL A 422 -4.29 14.92 -1.38
N LEU A 423 -3.19 15.55 -1.81
CA LEU A 423 -2.37 15.08 -2.92
C LEU A 423 -1.49 13.86 -2.55
N ASP A 424 -1.22 13.61 -1.27
CA ASP A 424 -0.45 12.44 -0.85
C ASP A 424 -1.35 11.18 -0.92
N ARG A 425 -1.28 10.48 -2.06
CA ARG A 425 -2.14 9.32 -2.39
C ARG A 425 -1.59 8.01 -1.88
N LEU A 426 -0.27 7.86 -1.79
CA LEU A 426 0.35 6.60 -1.37
C LEU A 426 0.31 6.47 0.15
N LYS A 427 0.13 5.23 0.63
CA LYS A 427 0.11 4.94 2.07
C LYS A 427 1.43 5.33 2.75
N VAL A 428 2.56 5.05 2.10
CA VAL A 428 3.90 5.41 2.58
C VAL A 428 4.10 6.92 2.73
N GLU A 429 3.47 7.74 1.87
CA GLU A 429 3.54 9.20 1.95
C GLU A 429 2.88 9.70 3.23
N ARG A 430 1.69 9.19 3.54
CA ARG A 430 0.93 9.54 4.75
C ARG A 430 1.56 9.02 6.03
N GLU A 431 2.17 7.82 6.00
CA GLU A 431 2.81 7.24 7.18
C GLU A 431 4.14 7.93 7.54
N ARG A 432 4.92 8.31 6.52
CA ARG A 432 6.22 8.96 6.71
C ARG A 432 6.15 10.49 6.67
N GLY A 433 5.02 11.07 6.25
CA GLY A 433 4.83 12.51 6.11
C GLY A 433 5.66 13.14 4.98
N ILE A 434 5.96 12.37 3.93
CA ILE A 434 6.79 12.81 2.79
C ILE A 434 6.01 12.67 1.48
N THR A 435 6.24 13.55 0.52
CA THR A 435 5.77 13.37 -0.86
C THR A 435 6.80 12.55 -1.62
N VAL A 436 6.39 11.42 -2.18
CA VAL A 436 7.24 10.49 -2.94
C VAL A 436 7.00 10.67 -4.44
N LYS A 437 5.73 10.80 -4.83
CA LYS A 437 5.34 10.95 -6.23
C LYS A 437 4.75 12.34 -6.46
N ALA A 438 5.17 13.00 -7.53
CA ALA A 438 4.54 14.25 -7.90
C ALA A 438 3.05 14.04 -8.23
N GLN A 439 2.20 14.97 -7.83
CA GLN A 439 0.78 14.97 -8.18
C GLN A 439 0.40 16.31 -8.79
N SER A 440 -0.44 16.26 -9.82
CA SER A 440 -0.91 17.45 -10.51
C SER A 440 -2.37 17.72 -10.21
N ALA A 441 -2.72 18.98 -10.02
CA ALA A 441 -4.10 19.45 -9.86
C ALA A 441 -4.31 20.76 -10.63
N SER A 442 -5.30 20.78 -11.50
CA SER A 442 -5.86 21.97 -12.11
C SER A 442 -6.82 22.63 -11.13
N MET A 443 -6.80 23.95 -11.05
CA MET A 443 -7.66 24.78 -10.21
C MET A 443 -8.19 25.94 -11.04
N PHE A 444 -9.38 26.43 -10.71
CA PHE A 444 -9.98 27.59 -11.36
C PHE A 444 -10.10 28.72 -10.35
N HIS A 445 -9.68 29.92 -10.74
CA HIS A 445 -9.74 31.08 -9.87
C HIS A 445 -10.16 32.33 -10.65
N ARG A 446 -11.11 33.09 -10.12
CA ARG A 446 -11.46 34.40 -10.67
C ARG A 446 -10.62 35.46 -9.97
N ASP A 447 -9.86 36.21 -10.74
CA ASP A 447 -9.11 37.34 -10.22
C ASP A 447 -10.07 38.37 -9.62
N ALA A 448 -9.80 38.80 -8.39
CA ALA A 448 -10.63 39.75 -7.66
C ALA A 448 -10.63 41.14 -8.30
N GLN A 449 -9.59 41.50 -9.05
CA GLN A 449 -9.45 42.82 -9.66
C GLN A 449 -10.07 42.88 -11.06
N SER A 450 -9.73 41.93 -11.94
CA SER A 450 -10.20 41.91 -13.32
C SER A 450 -11.50 41.12 -13.54
N ALA A 451 -11.96 40.35 -12.55
CA ALA A 451 -13.06 39.37 -12.64
C ALA A 451 -12.84 38.28 -13.71
N GLN A 452 -11.66 38.22 -14.32
CA GLN A 452 -11.30 37.23 -15.34
C GLN A 452 -11.01 35.87 -14.69
N LEU A 453 -11.39 34.80 -15.38
CA LEU A 453 -11.15 33.43 -14.94
C LEU A 453 -9.77 32.95 -15.40
N PHE A 454 -9.00 32.41 -14.46
CA PHE A 454 -7.69 31.79 -14.70
C PHE A 454 -7.73 30.30 -14.40
N MET A 455 -6.94 29.54 -15.16
CA MET A 455 -6.64 28.14 -14.89
C MET A 455 -5.23 28.04 -14.29
N LEU A 456 -5.15 27.44 -13.11
CA LEU A 456 -3.93 27.26 -12.34
C LEU A 456 -3.60 25.77 -12.29
N ASN A 457 -2.52 25.34 -12.92
CA ASN A 457 -2.06 23.95 -12.84
C ASN A 457 -0.93 23.86 -11.82
N LEU A 458 -1.22 23.21 -10.70
CA LEU A 458 -0.30 22.93 -9.62
C LEU A 458 0.36 21.57 -9.83
N VAL A 459 1.68 21.50 -9.70
CA VAL A 459 2.42 20.24 -9.58
C VAL A 459 3.11 20.20 -8.21
N ASP A 460 2.62 19.33 -7.33
CA ASP A 460 3.24 19.10 -6.02
C ASP A 460 4.45 18.18 -6.15
N THR A 461 5.62 18.58 -5.65
CA THR A 461 6.89 17.87 -5.91
C THR A 461 7.50 17.23 -4.66
N PRO A 462 8.22 16.11 -4.77
CA PRO A 462 8.96 15.54 -3.62
C PRO A 462 9.97 16.53 -3.00
N GLY A 463 10.14 16.46 -1.68
CA GLY A 463 11.11 17.34 -0.98
C GLY A 463 12.46 16.70 -0.70
N HIS A 464 12.63 15.40 -0.96
CA HIS A 464 13.82 14.64 -0.58
C HIS A 464 14.77 14.42 -1.79
N VAL A 465 16.08 14.49 -1.57
CA VAL A 465 17.15 14.35 -2.60
C VAL A 465 17.04 13.07 -3.43
N ASP A 466 16.70 11.94 -2.80
CA ASP A 466 16.48 10.67 -3.50
C ASP A 466 15.38 10.70 -4.58
N PHE A 467 14.52 11.73 -4.56
CA PHE A 467 13.47 11.95 -5.56
C PHE A 467 13.73 13.23 -6.39
N ALA A 468 14.97 13.73 -6.46
CA ALA A 468 15.33 14.90 -7.27
C ALA A 468 14.94 14.75 -8.74
N TYR A 469 14.92 13.51 -9.25
CA TYR A 469 14.43 13.20 -10.59
C TYR A 469 12.95 13.59 -10.79
N GLU A 470 12.10 13.29 -9.81
CA GLU A 470 10.68 13.65 -9.81
C GLU A 470 10.49 15.17 -9.79
N VAL A 471 11.34 15.88 -9.03
CA VAL A 471 11.34 17.34 -8.97
C VAL A 471 11.69 17.95 -10.32
N CYS A 472 12.79 17.53 -10.92
CA CYS A 472 13.26 18.00 -12.24
C CYS A 472 12.20 17.77 -13.34
N ARG A 473 11.61 16.58 -13.35
CA ARG A 473 10.54 16.19 -14.26
C ARG A 473 9.30 17.07 -14.13
N SER A 474 8.89 17.35 -12.89
CA SER A 474 7.72 18.16 -12.58
C SER A 474 7.91 19.63 -12.95
N MET A 475 9.09 20.19 -12.67
CA MET A 475 9.45 21.56 -13.04
C MET A 475 9.43 21.78 -14.56
N THR A 476 9.78 20.76 -15.34
CA THR A 476 9.77 20.84 -16.82
C THR A 476 8.35 21.04 -17.40
N ALA A 477 7.31 20.67 -16.65
CA ALA A 477 5.92 20.91 -17.03
C ALA A 477 5.39 22.30 -16.60
N CYS A 478 6.21 23.07 -15.88
CA CYS A 478 5.82 24.34 -15.27
C CYS A 478 6.49 25.54 -15.96
N ASP A 479 5.91 26.72 -15.77
CA ASP A 479 6.43 28.02 -16.23
C ASP A 479 6.89 28.90 -15.04
N GLY A 480 6.58 28.48 -13.80
CA GLY A 480 7.05 29.11 -12.56
C GLY A 480 7.12 28.13 -11.39
N VAL A 481 7.72 28.58 -10.29
CA VAL A 481 7.88 27.78 -9.08
C VAL A 481 7.67 28.62 -7.82
N LEU A 482 6.96 28.06 -6.85
CA LEU A 482 6.87 28.59 -5.50
C LEU A 482 8.03 28.00 -4.67
N LEU A 483 9.03 28.83 -4.36
CA LEU A 483 10.15 28.44 -3.52
C LEU A 483 9.76 28.65 -2.05
N LEU A 484 9.38 27.55 -1.39
CA LEU A 484 8.84 27.57 -0.05
C LEU A 484 9.93 27.37 1.02
N VAL A 485 10.09 28.37 1.89
CA VAL A 485 11.08 28.39 2.97
C VAL A 485 10.38 28.53 4.31
N ASP A 486 10.71 27.68 5.28
CA ASP A 486 10.18 27.80 6.64
C ASP A 486 10.81 29.02 7.34
N ALA A 487 9.99 29.98 7.76
CA ALA A 487 10.45 31.19 8.43
C ALA A 487 11.20 30.93 9.75
N SER A 488 11.00 29.76 10.38
CA SER A 488 11.69 29.38 11.61
C SER A 488 13.05 28.71 11.37
N GLN A 489 13.22 28.03 10.23
CA GLN A 489 14.45 27.29 9.90
C GLN A 489 15.35 28.04 8.92
N GLY A 490 14.78 28.87 8.05
CA GLY A 490 15.51 29.55 6.99
C GLY A 490 15.88 28.62 5.82
N VAL A 491 16.86 29.05 5.03
CA VAL A 491 17.35 28.33 3.86
C VAL A 491 18.05 27.04 4.28
N GLN A 492 17.68 25.93 3.64
CA GLN A 492 18.26 24.60 3.86
C GLN A 492 18.93 24.08 2.58
N ALA A 493 19.71 23.00 2.67
CA ALA A 493 20.47 22.47 1.52
C ALA A 493 19.61 22.19 0.27
N GLN A 494 18.42 21.60 0.45
CA GLN A 494 17.48 21.33 -0.66
C GLN A 494 16.83 22.60 -1.21
N THR A 495 16.74 23.68 -0.41
CA THR A 495 16.28 24.99 -0.92
C THR A 495 17.28 25.51 -1.94
N VAL A 496 18.58 25.39 -1.66
CA VAL A 496 19.67 25.77 -2.57
C VAL A 496 19.64 24.94 -3.85
N ALA A 497 19.57 23.61 -3.73
CA ALA A 497 19.53 22.72 -4.90
C ALA A 497 18.31 23.00 -5.81
N ASN A 498 17.11 23.14 -5.22
CA ASN A 498 15.89 23.42 -5.97
C ASN A 498 15.88 24.82 -6.61
N PHE A 499 16.49 25.81 -5.96
CA PHE A 499 16.64 27.16 -6.53
C PHE A 499 17.46 27.11 -7.82
N TRP A 500 18.66 26.52 -7.77
CA TRP A 500 19.54 26.44 -8.94
C TRP A 500 18.90 25.65 -10.08
N LEU A 501 18.20 24.55 -9.77
CA LEU A 501 17.46 23.79 -10.75
C LEU A 501 16.38 24.62 -11.47
N ALA A 502 15.60 25.40 -10.72
CA ALA A 502 14.58 26.28 -11.30
C ALA A 502 15.18 27.44 -12.10
N PHE A 503 16.29 28.00 -11.61
CA PHE A 503 17.03 29.08 -12.26
C PHE A 503 17.63 28.63 -13.60
N GLU A 504 18.28 27.46 -13.65
CA GLU A 504 18.83 26.86 -14.88
C GLU A 504 17.75 26.59 -15.92
N MET A 505 16.53 26.25 -15.48
CA MET A 505 15.36 26.05 -16.35
C MET A 505 14.70 27.36 -16.80
N GLY A 506 15.14 28.52 -16.29
CA GLY A 506 14.56 29.83 -16.61
C GLY A 506 13.12 30.00 -16.11
N LEU A 507 12.74 29.30 -15.03
CA LEU A 507 11.41 29.41 -14.44
C LEU A 507 11.28 30.69 -13.62
N THR A 508 10.07 31.24 -13.55
CA THR A 508 9.80 32.36 -12.63
C THR A 508 9.78 31.85 -11.19
N ILE A 509 10.66 32.37 -10.33
CA ILE A 509 10.78 31.94 -8.94
C ILE A 509 10.01 32.93 -8.05
N ILE A 510 9.05 32.42 -7.27
CA ILE A 510 8.30 33.21 -6.28
C ILE A 510 8.73 32.76 -4.89
N PRO A 511 9.45 33.59 -4.12
CA PRO A 511 9.85 33.27 -2.76
C PRO A 511 8.67 33.36 -1.79
N VAL A 512 8.41 32.28 -1.05
CA VAL A 512 7.32 32.18 -0.08
C VAL A 512 7.87 31.73 1.27
N LEU A 513 7.71 32.56 2.29
CA LEU A 513 8.08 32.27 3.68
C LEU A 513 6.88 31.70 4.43
N ASN A 514 6.95 30.42 4.80
CA ASN A 514 5.89 29.69 5.48
C ASN A 514 6.08 29.64 6.99
N LYS A 515 5.04 29.19 7.70
CA LYS A 515 4.99 29.03 9.17
C LYS A 515 5.25 30.33 9.94
N CYS A 516 4.86 31.47 9.38
CA CYS A 516 4.91 32.76 10.07
C CYS A 516 4.03 32.82 11.33
N ASP A 517 3.12 31.86 11.53
CA ASP A 517 2.34 31.70 12.76
C ASP A 517 3.15 31.14 13.94
N SER A 518 4.33 30.56 13.69
CA SER A 518 5.17 29.98 14.72
C SER A 518 5.79 31.06 15.60
N LYS A 519 5.88 30.80 16.92
CA LYS A 519 6.58 31.68 17.85
C LYS A 519 8.08 31.79 17.56
N ASP A 520 8.62 30.76 16.92
CA ASP A 520 10.04 30.69 16.53
C ASP A 520 10.30 31.25 15.12
N ALA A 521 9.28 31.79 14.44
CA ALA A 521 9.42 32.33 13.10
C ALA A 521 10.30 33.60 13.10
N ARG A 522 11.26 33.64 12.16
CA ARG A 522 12.21 34.74 11.93
C ARG A 522 12.21 35.13 10.45
N PRO A 523 11.11 35.71 9.95
CA PRO A 523 10.98 36.02 8.52
C PRO A 523 12.07 36.96 8.01
N ASP A 524 12.47 37.98 8.79
CA ASP A 524 13.50 38.93 8.37
C ASP A 524 14.86 38.26 8.16
N GLN A 525 15.23 37.33 9.05
CA GLN A 525 16.45 36.54 8.89
C GLN A 525 16.37 35.67 7.63
N ALA A 526 15.24 34.99 7.40
CA ALA A 526 15.07 34.16 6.20
C ALA A 526 15.13 35.00 4.89
N LYS A 527 14.63 36.24 4.90
CA LYS A 527 14.78 37.17 3.76
C LYS A 527 16.22 37.54 3.50
N GLU A 528 16.97 37.86 4.55
CA GLU A 528 18.39 38.19 4.45
C GLU A 528 19.17 37.00 3.86
N GLN A 529 18.89 35.78 4.30
CA GLN A 529 19.51 34.57 3.74
C GLN A 529 19.18 34.38 2.26
N LEU A 530 17.93 34.60 1.85
CA LEU A 530 17.52 34.52 0.44
C LEU A 530 18.17 35.61 -0.42
N HIS A 531 18.34 36.82 0.13
CA HIS A 531 19.04 37.90 -0.54
C HIS A 531 20.53 37.58 -0.70
N ASN A 532 21.21 37.18 0.37
CA ASN A 532 22.65 36.91 0.36
C ASN A 532 23.04 35.75 -0.55
N LEU A 533 22.18 34.73 -0.68
CA LEU A 533 22.48 33.54 -1.49
C LEU A 533 22.02 33.64 -2.94
N PHE A 534 20.90 34.29 -3.18
CA PHE A 534 20.18 34.22 -4.46
C PHE A 534 19.89 35.58 -5.09
N ASP A 535 20.33 36.68 -4.46
CA ASP A 535 20.04 38.06 -4.85
C ASP A 535 18.54 38.37 -4.98
N ILE A 536 17.69 37.63 -4.26
CA ILE A 536 16.25 37.85 -4.22
C ILE A 536 15.96 39.13 -3.41
N ASP A 537 15.13 40.02 -3.95
CA ASP A 537 14.71 41.23 -3.22
C ASP A 537 13.84 40.84 -2.01
N PRO A 538 14.19 41.25 -0.78
CA PRO A 538 13.40 41.01 0.43
C PRO A 538 11.93 41.47 0.35
N SER A 539 11.64 42.46 -0.50
CA SER A 539 10.28 42.97 -0.73
C SER A 539 9.41 42.03 -1.56
N GLU A 540 10.02 41.15 -2.37
CA GLU A 540 9.29 40.18 -3.19
C GLU A 540 8.82 38.95 -2.40
N CYS A 541 9.39 38.72 -1.22
CA CYS A 541 9.13 37.57 -0.34
C CYS A 541 7.74 37.65 0.31
N LEU A 542 6.89 36.65 0.01
CA LEU A 542 5.53 36.56 0.55
C LEU A 542 5.54 35.88 1.92
N HIS A 543 4.82 36.44 2.89
CA HIS A 543 4.63 35.83 4.20
C HIS A 543 3.34 35.03 4.25
N VAL A 544 3.42 33.77 4.63
CA VAL A 544 2.25 32.89 4.73
C VAL A 544 2.30 31.98 5.95
N SER A 545 1.12 31.52 6.34
CA SER A 545 0.97 30.33 7.16
C SER A 545 0.05 29.36 6.45
N ALA A 546 0.61 28.29 5.88
CA ALA A 546 -0.17 27.20 5.32
C ALA A 546 -1.05 26.51 6.39
N LYS A 547 -0.68 26.61 7.66
CA LYS A 547 -1.45 26.04 8.76
C LYS A 547 -2.73 26.82 9.02
N THR A 548 -2.65 28.14 9.16
CA THR A 548 -3.80 29.01 9.45
C THR A 548 -4.55 29.46 8.20
N GLY A 549 -3.90 29.40 7.03
CA GLY A 549 -4.40 29.92 5.76
C GLY A 549 -4.13 31.41 5.53
N GLU A 550 -3.38 32.06 6.42
CA GLU A 550 -2.98 33.47 6.27
C GLU A 550 -1.97 33.64 5.13
N GLY A 551 -2.13 34.70 4.32
CA GLY A 551 -1.25 35.02 3.19
C GLY A 551 -1.43 34.13 1.94
N ILE A 552 -2.31 33.13 1.95
CA ILE A 552 -2.47 32.23 0.78
C ILE A 552 -3.07 32.96 -0.43
N LYS A 553 -3.93 33.96 -0.21
CA LYS A 553 -4.49 34.77 -1.29
C LYS A 553 -3.42 35.55 -2.04
N SER A 554 -2.46 36.16 -1.32
CA SER A 554 -1.37 36.89 -1.96
C SER A 554 -0.43 35.98 -2.75
N VAL A 555 -0.31 34.69 -2.38
CA VAL A 555 0.39 33.70 -3.20
C VAL A 555 -0.32 33.49 -4.53
N ILE A 556 -1.66 33.33 -4.52
CA ILE A 556 -2.44 33.21 -5.77
C ILE A 556 -2.28 34.47 -6.62
N ASP A 557 -2.41 35.65 -6.02
CA ASP A 557 -2.25 36.93 -6.72
C ASP A 557 -0.84 37.07 -7.35
N ALA A 558 0.20 36.62 -6.63
CA ALA A 558 1.57 36.58 -7.15
C ALA A 558 1.75 35.58 -8.29
N VAL A 559 1.11 34.40 -8.22
CA VAL A 559 1.12 33.43 -9.32
C VAL A 559 0.46 34.01 -10.56
N LEU A 560 -0.68 34.70 -10.42
CA LEU A 560 -1.39 35.31 -11.54
C LEU A 560 -0.57 36.42 -12.23
N SER A 561 0.09 37.25 -11.42
CA SER A 561 0.83 38.43 -11.89
C SER A 561 2.25 38.16 -12.35
N ARG A 562 3.00 37.28 -11.66
CA ARG A 562 4.43 37.05 -11.92
C ARG A 562 4.70 35.86 -12.82
N VAL A 563 3.97 34.75 -12.69
CA VAL A 563 4.22 33.55 -13.52
C VAL A 563 3.80 33.82 -14.96
N GLN A 564 4.67 33.49 -15.91
CA GLN A 564 4.39 33.69 -17.32
C GLN A 564 3.32 32.70 -17.83
N PRO A 565 2.46 33.11 -18.77
CA PRO A 565 1.56 32.16 -19.44
C PRO A 565 2.37 31.15 -20.29
N PRO A 566 1.86 29.93 -20.46
CA PRO A 566 2.53 28.92 -21.26
C PRO A 566 2.62 29.33 -22.72
N LYS A 567 3.81 29.15 -23.30
CA LYS A 567 4.07 29.37 -24.72
C LYS A 567 3.56 28.17 -25.53
N GLY A 568 2.89 28.44 -26.64
CA GLY A 568 2.34 27.41 -27.52
C GLY A 568 1.33 27.99 -28.51
N ASP A 569 1.13 27.32 -29.65
CA ASP A 569 0.07 27.68 -30.59
C ASP A 569 -0.94 26.54 -30.70
N THR A 570 -2.21 26.83 -30.41
CA THR A 570 -3.32 25.86 -30.49
C THR A 570 -3.63 25.38 -31.91
N ASN A 571 -3.20 26.13 -32.93
CA ASN A 571 -3.40 25.79 -34.34
C ASN A 571 -2.20 25.06 -34.97
N SER A 572 -1.09 24.97 -34.24
CA SER A 572 0.12 24.29 -34.71
C SER A 572 0.02 22.76 -34.53
N ALA A 573 1.03 22.05 -35.03
CA ALA A 573 1.11 20.59 -34.92
C ALA A 573 1.06 20.14 -33.46
N PHE A 574 0.19 19.18 -33.14
CA PHE A 574 0.05 18.70 -31.77
C PHE A 574 1.37 18.12 -31.25
N SER A 575 1.83 18.66 -30.12
CA SER A 575 2.92 18.09 -29.35
C SER A 575 2.63 18.22 -27.85
N ALA A 576 2.71 17.09 -27.16
CA ALA A 576 2.52 17.02 -25.72
C ALA A 576 3.64 16.21 -25.07
N LEU A 577 4.17 16.70 -23.96
CA LEU A 577 5.22 16.01 -23.20
C LEU A 577 4.59 15.17 -22.10
N ILE A 578 4.88 13.87 -22.07
CA ILE A 578 4.52 13.00 -20.95
C ILE A 578 5.49 13.30 -19.80
N PHE A 579 5.00 13.89 -18.72
CA PHE A 579 5.82 14.15 -17.53
C PHE A 579 5.45 13.26 -16.34
N ASP A 580 4.32 12.56 -16.35
CA ASP A 580 4.03 11.49 -15.38
C ASP A 580 3.12 10.43 -16.01
N CYS A 581 3.02 9.25 -15.37
CA CYS A 581 2.06 8.23 -15.76
C CYS A 581 1.57 7.42 -14.55
N TRP A 582 0.34 6.90 -14.63
CA TRP A 582 -0.14 5.85 -13.72
C TRP A 582 -0.97 4.83 -14.48
N HIS A 583 -1.13 3.65 -13.89
CA HIS A 583 -1.80 2.52 -14.54
C HIS A 583 -3.06 2.14 -13.78
N ASP A 584 -4.20 2.17 -14.46
CA ASP A 584 -5.46 1.62 -13.98
C ASP A 584 -5.68 0.19 -14.50
N ARG A 585 -6.22 -0.69 -13.65
CA ARG A 585 -6.40 -2.12 -13.99
C ARG A 585 -7.39 -2.36 -15.12
N TYR A 586 -8.36 -1.48 -15.31
CA TYR A 586 -9.45 -1.63 -16.28
C TYR A 586 -9.31 -0.70 -17.47
N ARG A 587 -8.86 0.53 -17.24
CA ARG A 587 -8.76 1.58 -18.26
C ARG A 587 -7.38 1.68 -18.92
N GLY A 588 -6.35 1.05 -18.35
CA GLY A 588 -4.99 1.05 -18.88
C GLY A 588 -4.14 2.21 -18.37
N CYS A 589 -3.12 2.61 -19.13
CA CYS A 589 -2.20 3.67 -18.70
C CYS A 589 -2.78 5.07 -18.97
N TYR A 590 -2.81 5.89 -17.92
CA TYR A 590 -3.03 7.32 -17.99
C TYR A 590 -1.69 8.02 -18.20
N ALA A 591 -1.51 8.68 -19.33
CA ALA A 591 -0.35 9.52 -19.59
C ALA A 591 -0.67 10.96 -19.16
N VAL A 592 0.06 11.49 -18.19
CA VAL A 592 -0.07 12.88 -17.74
C VAL A 592 0.80 13.74 -18.61
N VAL A 593 0.19 14.73 -19.25
CA VAL A 593 0.83 15.51 -20.28
C VAL A 593 0.69 17.00 -20.04
N VAL A 594 1.70 17.73 -20.45
CA VAL A 594 1.60 19.17 -20.74
C VAL A 594 1.55 19.33 -22.25
N VAL A 595 0.48 19.94 -22.76
CA VAL A 595 0.35 20.21 -24.20
C VAL A 595 1.16 21.46 -24.51
N ARG A 596 2.21 21.33 -25.33
CA ARG A 596 3.02 22.47 -25.76
C ARG A 596 2.43 23.13 -27.00
N ASN A 597 1.91 22.34 -27.93
CA ASN A 597 1.36 22.83 -29.20
C ASN A 597 0.14 22.01 -29.62
N GLY A 598 -0.72 22.62 -30.42
CA GLY A 598 -1.92 22.00 -30.98
C GLY A 598 -2.96 21.63 -29.92
N TYR A 599 -3.64 20.50 -30.15
CA TYR A 599 -4.68 19.98 -29.27
C TYR A 599 -4.89 18.48 -29.41
N ALA A 600 -5.48 17.87 -28.37
CA ALA A 600 -5.90 16.48 -28.32
C ALA A 600 -7.40 16.37 -28.04
N THR A 601 -8.09 15.48 -28.76
CA THR A 601 -9.51 15.15 -28.58
C THR A 601 -9.72 13.64 -28.70
N ALA A 602 -10.81 13.12 -28.15
CA ALA A 602 -11.17 11.71 -28.30
C ALA A 602 -11.39 11.35 -29.78
N GLY A 603 -10.95 10.15 -30.18
CA GLY A 603 -10.99 9.63 -31.55
C GLY A 603 -9.81 10.02 -32.44
N GLN A 604 -8.90 10.89 -31.98
CA GLN A 604 -7.70 11.24 -32.75
C GLN A 604 -6.62 10.14 -32.67
N GLU A 605 -5.95 9.89 -33.79
CA GLU A 605 -4.77 9.04 -33.82
C GLU A 605 -3.51 9.82 -33.42
N ILE A 606 -2.79 9.28 -32.44
CA ILE A 606 -1.53 9.80 -31.92
C ILE A 606 -0.41 8.79 -32.07
N VAL A 607 0.83 9.28 -32.09
CA VAL A 607 2.05 8.48 -32.07
C VAL A 607 2.98 8.96 -30.95
N THR A 608 3.54 8.00 -30.23
CA THR A 608 4.61 8.22 -29.24
C THR A 608 5.96 8.17 -29.95
N LEU A 609 6.73 9.26 -29.93
CA LEU A 609 7.95 9.40 -30.74
C LEU A 609 9.05 8.42 -30.36
N HIS A 610 9.16 8.02 -29.10
CA HIS A 610 10.22 7.11 -28.64
C HIS A 610 10.10 5.69 -29.23
N ASN A 611 8.90 5.14 -29.31
CA ASN A 611 8.67 3.75 -29.77
C ASN A 611 7.97 3.67 -31.15
N GLY A 612 7.52 4.80 -31.71
CA GLY A 612 6.83 4.88 -33.01
C GLY A 612 5.46 4.20 -33.05
N LYS A 613 4.88 3.83 -31.90
CA LYS A 613 3.60 3.14 -31.83
C LYS A 613 2.44 4.12 -31.95
N ARG A 614 1.39 3.70 -32.67
CA ARG A 614 0.18 4.48 -32.88
C ARG A 614 -0.93 4.05 -31.94
N TYR A 615 -1.69 5.01 -31.45
CA TYR A 615 -2.83 4.79 -30.56
C TYR A 615 -3.98 5.72 -30.94
N GLU A 616 -5.20 5.30 -30.66
CA GLU A 616 -6.39 6.14 -30.74
C GLU A 616 -6.71 6.67 -29.34
N ILE A 617 -6.90 7.98 -29.22
CA ILE A 617 -7.30 8.62 -27.97
C ILE A 617 -8.73 8.20 -27.63
N GLN A 618 -8.93 7.54 -26.49
CA GLN A 618 -10.26 7.22 -25.98
C GLN A 618 -10.85 8.38 -25.18
N GLU A 619 -10.01 9.04 -24.39
CA GLU A 619 -10.43 10.12 -23.48
C GLU A 619 -9.27 11.07 -23.24
N VAL A 620 -9.58 12.36 -23.11
CA VAL A 620 -8.69 13.37 -22.55
C VAL A 620 -9.37 14.01 -21.35
N GLY A 621 -8.60 14.53 -20.40
CA GLY A 621 -9.16 15.10 -19.18
C GLY A 621 -8.19 15.97 -18.40
N LEU A 622 -8.71 16.67 -17.39
CA LEU A 622 -7.92 17.40 -16.39
C LEU A 622 -7.85 16.60 -15.09
N LEU A 623 -6.94 16.99 -14.20
CA LEU A 623 -6.88 16.48 -12.84
C LEU A 623 -7.45 17.53 -11.90
N HIS A 624 -8.69 17.42 -11.45
CA HIS A 624 -9.35 18.46 -10.64
C HIS A 624 -10.00 17.90 -9.36
N PRO A 625 -9.23 17.56 -8.32
CA PRO A 625 -7.92 16.87 -8.32
C PRO A 625 -8.03 15.38 -8.74
N GLU A 626 -9.26 14.89 -8.92
CA GLU A 626 -9.54 13.59 -9.51
C GLU A 626 -9.60 13.68 -11.06
N PRO A 627 -9.37 12.57 -11.79
CA PRO A 627 -9.47 12.57 -13.25
C PRO A 627 -10.87 12.96 -13.71
N LEU A 628 -10.95 14.05 -14.48
CA LEU A 628 -12.19 14.59 -15.00
C LEU A 628 -12.12 14.68 -16.53
N PRO A 629 -12.96 13.92 -17.26
CA PRO A 629 -12.99 13.96 -18.72
C PRO A 629 -13.39 15.33 -19.26
N ILE A 630 -12.73 15.77 -20.32
CA ILE A 630 -13.07 16.99 -21.08
C ILE A 630 -13.08 16.67 -22.59
N ASP A 631 -13.70 17.54 -23.38
CA ASP A 631 -13.78 17.33 -24.83
C ASP A 631 -12.42 17.51 -25.54
N ARG A 632 -11.63 18.49 -25.09
CA ARG A 632 -10.41 18.92 -25.77
C ARG A 632 -9.35 19.41 -24.79
N LEU A 633 -8.13 18.87 -24.89
CA LEU A 633 -6.94 19.37 -24.21
C LEU A 633 -6.11 20.20 -25.20
N SER A 634 -5.87 21.48 -24.91
CA SER A 634 -5.26 22.46 -25.84
C SER A 634 -3.89 22.94 -25.34
N ALA A 635 -3.11 23.57 -26.24
CA ALA A 635 -1.81 24.15 -25.92
C ALA A 635 -1.82 24.99 -24.63
N GLY A 636 -0.83 24.71 -23.77
CA GLY A 636 -0.66 25.30 -22.44
C GLY A 636 -1.35 24.55 -21.30
N GLN A 637 -2.31 23.67 -21.58
CA GLN A 637 -3.03 22.92 -20.55
C GLN A 637 -2.24 21.68 -20.08
N VAL A 638 -2.40 21.37 -18.80
CA VAL A 638 -1.91 20.15 -18.16
C VAL A 638 -3.09 19.23 -17.91
N GLY A 639 -2.97 17.96 -18.31
CA GLY A 639 -4.07 17.00 -18.20
C GLY A 639 -3.60 15.56 -18.38
N TYR A 640 -4.53 14.67 -18.68
CA TYR A 640 -4.24 13.28 -19.01
C TYR A 640 -4.77 12.89 -20.39
N ILE A 641 -4.10 11.92 -21.01
CA ILE A 641 -4.52 11.23 -22.22
C ILE A 641 -4.65 9.74 -21.92
N LEU A 642 -5.80 9.17 -22.29
CA LEU A 642 -6.09 7.75 -22.20
C LEU A 642 -6.23 7.19 -23.62
N ALA A 643 -5.33 6.31 -24.03
CA ALA A 643 -5.27 5.79 -25.41
C ALA A 643 -5.13 4.25 -25.49
N ASN A 644 -5.70 3.53 -24.51
CA ASN A 644 -5.64 2.07 -24.40
C ASN A 644 -4.21 1.49 -24.45
N MET A 645 -3.24 2.22 -23.93
CA MET A 645 -1.86 1.76 -23.78
C MET A 645 -1.84 0.66 -22.71
N LYS A 646 -1.84 -0.61 -23.16
CA LYS A 646 -1.89 -1.79 -22.28
C LYS A 646 -0.58 -2.01 -21.53
N ASN A 647 0.56 -1.70 -22.16
CA ASN A 647 1.85 -1.75 -21.50
C ASN A 647 2.20 -0.35 -21.02
N PRO A 648 2.44 -0.13 -19.73
CA PRO A 648 2.93 1.16 -19.23
C PRO A 648 4.23 1.65 -19.90
N SER A 649 5.06 0.74 -20.43
CA SER A 649 6.25 1.09 -21.21
C SER A 649 5.95 1.85 -22.50
N ASP A 650 4.70 1.82 -22.95
CA ASP A 650 4.24 2.58 -24.10
C ASP A 650 3.97 4.07 -23.77
N ALA A 651 3.64 4.38 -22.50
CA ALA A 651 3.46 5.75 -21.98
C ALA A 651 4.72 6.23 -21.26
N ARG A 652 5.88 6.15 -21.93
CA ARG A 652 7.17 6.44 -21.30
C ARG A 652 7.24 7.91 -20.88
N VAL A 653 7.55 8.14 -19.61
CA VAL A 653 7.84 9.46 -19.07
C VAL A 653 9.03 10.09 -19.81
N GLY A 654 8.86 11.35 -20.23
CA GLY A 654 9.79 12.11 -21.07
C GLY A 654 9.52 11.99 -22.56
N ASP A 655 8.63 11.09 -22.99
CA ASP A 655 8.29 10.95 -24.41
C ASP A 655 7.38 12.09 -24.88
N THR A 656 7.40 12.34 -26.18
CA THR A 656 6.52 13.30 -26.85
C THR A 656 5.43 12.55 -27.62
N ILE A 657 4.19 12.95 -27.38
CA ILE A 657 3.02 12.51 -28.14
C ILE A 657 2.71 13.56 -29.21
N CYS A 658 2.48 13.12 -30.45
CA CYS A 658 2.02 13.98 -31.55
C CYS A 658 0.97 13.27 -32.40
N TRP A 659 0.31 13.99 -33.32
CA TRP A 659 -0.63 13.37 -34.26
C TRP A 659 0.08 12.39 -35.18
N ALA A 660 -0.53 11.24 -35.46
CA ALA A 660 0.08 10.23 -36.35
C ALA A 660 0.31 10.72 -37.79
N SER A 661 -0.38 11.80 -38.20
CA SER A 661 -0.28 12.42 -39.52
C SER A 661 0.87 13.42 -39.67
N GLN A 662 1.55 13.80 -38.57
CA GLN A 662 2.57 14.84 -38.58
C GLN A 662 3.80 14.41 -37.79
N VAL A 663 4.98 14.82 -38.27
CA VAL A 663 6.25 14.58 -37.57
C VAL A 663 6.67 15.88 -36.92
N VAL A 664 6.78 15.89 -35.59
CA VAL A 664 7.29 17.01 -34.80
C VAL A 664 8.67 16.67 -34.26
N GLN A 665 9.49 17.68 -33.97
CA GLN A 665 10.72 17.46 -33.23
C GLN A 665 10.38 17.02 -31.80
N PRO A 666 11.09 16.02 -31.23
CA PRO A 666 10.92 15.63 -29.85
C PRO A 666 11.12 16.83 -28.93
N LEU A 667 10.20 17.01 -27.98
CA LEU A 667 10.35 18.03 -26.95
C LEU A 667 11.58 17.70 -26.10
N ALA A 668 12.26 18.74 -25.60
CA ALA A 668 13.49 18.58 -24.83
C ALA A 668 13.27 17.62 -23.66
N THR A 669 13.96 16.48 -23.70
CA THR A 669 13.94 15.46 -22.66
C THR A 669 14.89 15.82 -21.52
N PHE A 670 14.51 15.48 -20.29
CA PHE A 670 15.41 15.48 -19.14
C PHE A 670 16.50 14.39 -19.29
N LYS A 671 17.66 14.58 -18.64
CA LYS A 671 18.71 13.56 -18.60
C LYS A 671 18.21 12.30 -17.86
N SER A 672 18.48 11.12 -18.42
CA SER A 672 18.19 9.85 -17.74
C SER A 672 19.01 9.76 -16.45
N VAL A 673 18.35 9.53 -15.32
CA VAL A 673 19.05 9.42 -14.04
C VAL A 673 19.63 8.02 -13.88
N LYS A 674 20.90 7.96 -13.51
CA LYS A 674 21.60 6.69 -13.27
C LYS A 674 21.36 6.26 -11.83
N PRO A 675 21.08 4.97 -11.56
CA PRO A 675 20.98 4.48 -10.20
C PRO A 675 22.31 4.62 -9.45
N MET A 676 22.23 5.07 -8.21
CA MET A 676 23.38 5.34 -7.35
C MET A 676 23.59 4.23 -6.31
N VAL A 677 22.49 3.58 -5.91
CA VAL A 677 22.47 2.56 -4.86
C VAL A 677 21.95 1.26 -5.43
N PHE A 678 22.70 0.17 -5.26
CA PHE A 678 22.32 -1.16 -5.72
C PHE A 678 22.18 -2.12 -4.54
N ALA A 679 21.09 -2.89 -4.53
CA ALA A 679 20.86 -3.95 -3.56
C ALA A 679 20.28 -5.19 -4.26
N GLY A 680 20.60 -6.37 -3.72
CA GLY A 680 19.91 -7.60 -4.05
C GLY A 680 18.53 -7.59 -3.41
N MET A 681 17.51 -7.95 -4.17
CA MET A 681 16.11 -8.03 -3.76
C MET A 681 15.61 -9.45 -4.00
N PHE A 682 15.34 -10.17 -2.92
CA PHE A 682 14.95 -11.58 -2.95
C PHE A 682 13.62 -11.80 -2.24
N PRO A 683 12.79 -12.77 -2.67
CA PRO A 683 11.60 -13.13 -1.93
C PRO A 683 11.97 -13.80 -0.60
N ILE A 684 11.13 -13.62 0.42
CA ILE A 684 11.31 -14.34 1.70
C ILE A 684 11.13 -15.84 1.50
N ASP A 685 10.13 -16.23 0.71
CA ASP A 685 9.87 -17.61 0.29
C ASP A 685 10.13 -17.76 -1.22
N SER A 686 10.96 -18.73 -1.60
CA SER A 686 11.24 -19.05 -3.01
C SER A 686 9.98 -19.39 -3.81
N ALA A 687 8.91 -19.87 -3.15
CA ALA A 687 7.63 -20.14 -3.79
C ALA A 687 6.87 -18.86 -4.24
N GLU A 688 7.27 -17.69 -3.75
CA GLU A 688 6.68 -16.39 -4.10
C GLU A 688 7.41 -15.68 -5.24
N TYR A 689 8.46 -16.29 -5.81
CA TYR A 689 9.29 -15.68 -6.85
C TYR A 689 8.46 -15.18 -8.05
N ASP A 690 7.54 -15.98 -8.58
CA ASP A 690 6.72 -15.59 -9.74
C ASP A 690 5.77 -14.43 -9.42
N SER A 691 5.16 -14.44 -8.24
CA SER A 691 4.30 -13.36 -7.77
C SER A 691 5.09 -12.07 -7.57
N LEU A 692 6.28 -12.18 -6.97
CA LEU A 692 7.18 -11.06 -6.76
C LEU A 692 7.69 -10.50 -8.09
N ARG A 693 8.01 -11.35 -9.07
CA ARG A 693 8.41 -10.93 -10.43
C ARG A 693 7.36 -10.03 -11.05
N ILE A 694 6.11 -10.46 -11.04
CA ILE A 694 5.00 -9.70 -11.62
C ILE A 694 4.80 -8.37 -10.86
N ALA A 695 4.91 -8.37 -9.53
CA ALA A 695 4.78 -7.17 -8.71
C ALA A 695 5.90 -6.16 -8.99
N VAL A 696 7.15 -6.63 -9.03
CA VAL A 696 8.35 -5.83 -9.28
C VAL A 696 8.35 -5.24 -10.69
N GLU A 697 8.00 -6.04 -11.70
CA GLU A 697 7.86 -5.56 -13.09
C GLU A 697 6.77 -4.47 -13.18
N LYS A 698 5.63 -4.66 -12.52
CA LYS A 698 4.55 -3.64 -12.51
C LYS A 698 4.92 -2.36 -11.78
N LEU A 699 5.64 -2.46 -10.67
CA LEU A 699 6.04 -1.29 -9.90
C LEU A 699 7.13 -0.49 -10.62
N ALA A 700 8.13 -1.16 -11.21
CA ALA A 700 9.20 -0.52 -11.98
C ALA A 700 8.70 0.19 -13.25
N LEU A 701 7.53 -0.19 -13.76
CA LEU A 701 6.88 0.54 -14.84
C LEU A 701 6.36 1.92 -14.41
N THR A 702 5.92 2.05 -13.16
CA THR A 702 5.49 3.33 -12.60
C THR A 702 6.65 4.15 -12.03
N ASP A 703 7.80 3.51 -11.80
CA ASP A 703 9.00 4.12 -11.27
C ASP A 703 10.20 3.83 -12.20
N PRO A 704 10.35 4.62 -13.28
CA PRO A 704 11.37 4.38 -14.30
C PRO A 704 12.79 4.63 -13.80
N SER A 705 12.95 5.13 -12.56
CA SER A 705 14.25 5.35 -11.94
C SER A 705 14.85 4.07 -11.33
N VAL A 706 14.06 2.99 -11.25
CA VAL A 706 14.52 1.69 -10.76
C VAL A 706 15.00 0.80 -11.89
N ASN A 707 16.26 0.35 -11.78
CA ASN A 707 16.84 -0.61 -12.73
C ASN A 707 16.82 -2.02 -12.15
N LEU A 708 16.27 -2.98 -12.88
CA LEU A 708 16.17 -4.37 -12.43
C LEU A 708 17.00 -5.28 -13.34
N LYS A 709 17.84 -6.12 -12.74
CA LYS A 709 18.56 -7.19 -13.42
C LYS A 709 18.33 -8.50 -12.68
N ALA A 710 17.96 -9.56 -13.39
CA ALA A 710 17.80 -10.87 -12.77
C ALA A 710 19.11 -11.30 -12.08
N ASP A 711 18.99 -11.84 -10.87
CA ASP A 711 20.12 -12.24 -10.03
C ASP A 711 19.81 -13.57 -9.32
N TYR A 712 20.87 -14.28 -8.92
CA TYR A 712 20.76 -15.56 -8.24
C TYR A 712 21.69 -15.60 -7.03
N SER A 713 21.13 -16.00 -5.89
CA SER A 713 21.88 -16.26 -4.66
C SER A 713 21.79 -17.74 -4.29
N ALA A 714 22.90 -18.33 -3.88
CA ALA A 714 22.91 -19.71 -3.41
C ALA A 714 22.07 -19.89 -2.13
N ALA A 715 22.03 -18.88 -1.24
CA ALA A 715 21.26 -18.93 -0.01
C ALA A 715 19.79 -18.48 -0.15
N LEU A 716 19.53 -17.46 -0.97
CA LEU A 716 18.22 -16.80 -1.07
C LEU A 716 17.43 -17.22 -2.31
N GLY A 717 18.08 -17.83 -3.31
CA GLY A 717 17.48 -18.29 -4.56
C GLY A 717 17.41 -17.18 -5.61
N ASN A 718 16.42 -17.28 -6.49
CA ASN A 718 16.21 -16.31 -7.57
C ASN A 718 15.72 -14.96 -7.02
N GLY A 719 16.24 -13.87 -7.57
CA GLY A 719 15.83 -12.51 -7.23
C GLY A 719 16.27 -11.49 -8.28
N TRP A 720 16.47 -10.25 -7.84
CA TRP A 720 16.92 -9.15 -8.70
C TRP A 720 18.05 -8.38 -8.04
N ARG A 721 19.00 -7.90 -8.85
CA ARG A 721 19.84 -6.77 -8.50
C ARG A 721 19.08 -5.51 -8.91
N ALA A 722 18.57 -4.79 -7.92
CA ALA A 722 17.83 -3.57 -8.11
C ALA A 722 18.73 -2.35 -7.87
N GLY A 723 18.69 -1.38 -8.78
CA GLY A 723 19.34 -0.08 -8.67
C GLY A 723 18.30 1.00 -8.35
N PHE A 724 18.62 1.86 -7.40
CA PHE A 724 17.80 2.96 -6.87
C PHE A 724 18.58 4.27 -6.88
N LEU A 725 17.86 5.39 -6.80
CA LEU A 725 18.45 6.73 -6.71
C LEU A 725 19.12 7.00 -5.35
N GLY A 726 18.63 6.36 -4.30
CA GLY A 726 19.16 6.47 -2.94
C GLY A 726 18.54 5.47 -1.98
N MET A 727 18.86 5.60 -0.70
CA MET A 727 18.42 4.67 0.35
C MET A 727 16.92 4.78 0.65
N LEU A 728 16.41 6.00 0.77
CA LEU A 728 14.99 6.22 1.03
C LEU A 728 14.16 5.70 -0.14
N HIS A 729 14.61 5.94 -1.37
CA HIS A 729 13.96 5.39 -2.55
C HIS A 729 13.93 3.84 -2.52
N MET A 730 15.05 3.18 -2.17
CA MET A 730 15.08 1.72 -1.97
C MET A 730 14.07 1.23 -0.91
N GLU A 731 14.01 1.89 0.25
CA GLU A 731 13.07 1.53 1.31
C GLU A 731 11.60 1.75 0.90
N VAL A 732 11.31 2.87 0.26
CA VAL A 732 9.97 3.22 -0.23
C VAL A 732 9.54 2.20 -1.29
N PHE A 733 10.42 1.81 -2.21
CA PHE A 733 10.11 0.79 -3.21
C PHE A 733 9.77 -0.56 -2.56
N GLY A 734 10.56 -0.99 -1.56
CA GLY A 734 10.28 -2.19 -0.78
C GLY A 734 8.95 -2.12 -0.02
N GLN A 735 8.63 -0.98 0.59
CA GLN A 735 7.37 -0.77 1.32
C GLN A 735 6.17 -0.75 0.37
N ARG A 736 6.31 -0.16 -0.84
CA ARG A 736 5.26 -0.18 -1.86
C ARG A 736 4.95 -1.59 -2.37
N LEU A 737 5.96 -2.44 -2.52
CA LEU A 737 5.73 -3.86 -2.85
C LEU A 737 4.88 -4.57 -1.78
N GLU A 738 5.13 -4.26 -0.51
CA GLU A 738 4.37 -4.82 0.61
C GLU A 738 2.94 -4.27 0.68
N ASP A 739 2.78 -2.95 0.55
CA ASP A 739 1.48 -2.28 0.68
C ASP A 739 0.56 -2.49 -0.53
N GLU A 740 1.10 -2.40 -1.76
CA GLU A 740 0.30 -2.47 -3.00
C GLU A 740 0.09 -3.91 -3.50
N TYR A 741 1.11 -4.77 -3.33
CA TYR A 741 1.12 -6.13 -3.88
C TYR A 741 1.13 -7.23 -2.80
N GLY A 742 1.26 -6.87 -1.52
CA GLY A 742 1.34 -7.85 -0.43
C GLY A 742 2.61 -8.69 -0.45
N MET A 743 3.67 -8.21 -1.11
CA MET A 743 4.94 -8.93 -1.29
C MET A 743 6.02 -8.34 -0.38
N SER A 744 6.47 -9.11 0.61
CA SER A 744 7.60 -8.71 1.45
C SER A 744 8.91 -9.20 0.84
N VAL A 745 9.89 -8.31 0.71
CA VAL A 745 11.20 -8.61 0.11
C VAL A 745 12.34 -8.56 1.13
N ILE A 746 13.40 -9.31 0.86
CA ILE A 746 14.70 -9.21 1.54
C ILE A 746 15.59 -8.33 0.68
N LEU A 747 16.01 -7.19 1.23
CA LEU A 747 17.00 -6.30 0.63
C LEU A 747 18.37 -6.61 1.26
N THR A 748 19.39 -6.88 0.42
CA THR A 748 20.77 -7.07 0.89
C THR A 748 21.39 -5.73 1.28
N ALA A 749 22.60 -5.77 1.85
CA ALA A 749 23.37 -4.55 2.08
C ALA A 749 23.50 -3.72 0.77
N PRO A 750 23.26 -2.40 0.83
CA PRO A 750 23.39 -1.52 -0.33
C PRO A 750 24.85 -1.41 -0.76
N SER A 751 25.06 -1.16 -2.04
CA SER A 751 26.36 -1.01 -2.68
C SER A 751 26.31 0.14 -3.70
N VAL A 752 27.47 0.71 -4.02
CA VAL A 752 27.59 1.76 -5.04
C VAL A 752 28.28 1.20 -6.30
N PRO A 753 28.06 1.78 -7.48
CA PRO A 753 28.66 1.31 -8.73
C PRO A 753 30.14 1.74 -8.83
N TYR A 754 31.04 0.94 -8.27
CA TYR A 754 32.48 1.10 -8.48
C TYR A 754 32.85 0.79 -9.94
N LYS A 755 34.01 1.27 -10.39
CA LYS A 755 34.56 0.93 -11.72
C LYS A 755 35.94 0.32 -11.57
N ALA A 756 36.28 -0.61 -12.46
CA ALA A 756 37.64 -1.09 -12.65
C ALA A 756 38.11 -0.72 -14.06
N ILE A 757 39.30 -0.13 -14.15
CA ILE A 757 40.01 0.05 -15.41
C ILE A 757 40.85 -1.20 -15.63
N ILE A 758 40.51 -1.94 -16.69
CA ILE A 758 41.18 -3.18 -17.04
C ILE A 758 42.47 -2.85 -17.78
N LYS A 759 43.56 -3.54 -17.44
CA LYS A 759 44.86 -3.34 -18.09
C LYS A 759 44.75 -3.51 -19.60
N GLU A 760 45.50 -2.69 -20.33
CA GLU A 760 45.67 -2.74 -21.78
C GLU A 760 46.35 -4.04 -22.23
N ASN A 761 45.58 -5.13 -22.29
CA ASN A 761 46.01 -6.43 -22.79
C ASN A 761 44.82 -7.17 -23.39
N ASP A 762 44.90 -7.53 -24.67
CA ASP A 762 43.79 -8.14 -25.42
C ASP A 762 43.28 -9.43 -24.78
N ARG A 763 44.17 -10.25 -24.20
CA ARG A 763 43.76 -11.50 -23.50
C ARG A 763 43.00 -11.21 -22.22
N ILE A 764 43.33 -10.13 -21.53
CA ILE A 764 42.66 -9.72 -20.29
C ILE A 764 41.33 -9.06 -20.65
N LYS A 765 41.30 -8.13 -21.61
CA LYS A 765 40.06 -7.47 -22.09
C LYS A 765 39.04 -8.50 -22.58
N GLN A 766 39.46 -9.57 -23.25
CA GLN A 766 38.56 -10.66 -23.67
C GLN A 766 37.82 -11.32 -22.49
N ARG A 767 38.43 -11.45 -21.30
CA ARG A 767 37.75 -11.99 -20.11
C ARG A 767 36.60 -11.13 -19.61
N TYR A 768 36.63 -9.84 -19.93
CA TYR A 768 35.63 -8.85 -19.52
C TYR A 768 34.79 -8.35 -20.71
N GLY A 769 34.69 -9.16 -21.78
CA GLY A 769 33.85 -8.87 -22.94
C GLY A 769 34.40 -7.78 -23.87
N GLY A 770 35.71 -7.57 -23.87
CA GLY A 770 36.39 -6.54 -24.67
C GLY A 770 36.37 -5.14 -24.04
N ASN A 771 35.76 -4.98 -22.87
CA ASN A 771 35.62 -3.68 -22.22
C ASN A 771 36.91 -3.28 -21.48
N SER A 772 37.35 -2.05 -21.68
CA SER A 772 38.42 -1.40 -20.91
C SER A 772 37.95 -0.94 -19.53
N GLU A 773 36.63 -0.76 -19.35
CA GLU A 773 36.00 -0.31 -18.12
C GLU A 773 34.90 -1.30 -17.70
N VAL A 774 34.95 -1.77 -16.46
CA VAL A 774 33.96 -2.69 -15.89
C VAL A 774 33.30 -2.06 -14.67
N ILE A 775 31.97 -1.98 -14.68
CA ILE A 775 31.18 -1.52 -13.53
C ILE A 775 30.98 -2.68 -12.56
N ILE A 776 31.37 -2.46 -11.30
CA ILE A 776 31.29 -3.44 -10.22
C ILE A 776 30.16 -3.03 -9.26
N VAL A 777 29.03 -3.71 -9.40
CA VAL A 777 27.88 -3.63 -8.48
C VAL A 777 27.72 -4.89 -7.63
N ASP A 778 28.30 -6.00 -8.08
CA ASP A 778 28.18 -7.31 -7.43
C ASP A 778 29.56 -7.76 -6.94
N PRO A 779 29.72 -8.01 -5.62
CA PRO A 779 30.95 -8.58 -5.07
C PRO A 779 31.36 -9.90 -5.74
N SER A 780 30.44 -10.71 -6.26
CA SER A 780 30.76 -11.97 -6.94
C SER A 780 31.60 -11.73 -8.21
N ARG A 781 31.32 -10.63 -8.91
CA ARG A 781 31.96 -10.23 -10.18
C ARG A 781 33.13 -9.26 -10.00
N PHE A 782 33.69 -9.18 -8.80
CA PHE A 782 34.84 -8.34 -8.51
C PHE A 782 36.05 -8.80 -9.36
N PRO A 783 36.60 -7.96 -10.25
CA PRO A 783 37.75 -8.32 -11.08
C PRO A 783 38.99 -8.62 -10.24
N GLU A 784 39.87 -9.50 -10.72
CA GLU A 784 41.10 -9.83 -9.99
C GLU A 784 42.11 -8.67 -10.05
N PHE A 785 42.81 -8.42 -8.94
CA PHE A 785 43.85 -7.37 -8.84
C PHE A 785 44.96 -7.48 -9.90
N THR A 786 45.20 -8.67 -10.44
CA THR A 786 46.19 -8.88 -11.50
C THR A 786 45.76 -8.25 -12.82
N ASP A 787 44.45 -8.23 -13.07
CA ASP A 787 43.83 -7.86 -14.35
C ASP A 787 43.46 -6.36 -14.39
N VAL A 788 43.40 -5.72 -13.22
CA VAL A 788 42.99 -4.32 -13.05
C VAL A 788 44.20 -3.40 -12.90
N GLU A 789 44.16 -2.27 -13.59
CA GLU A 789 45.13 -1.18 -13.44
C GLU A 789 44.80 -0.34 -12.20
N CYS A 790 43.56 0.15 -12.11
CA CYS A 790 43.07 0.88 -10.97
C CYS A 790 41.56 0.69 -10.78
N TYR A 791 41.11 0.89 -9.54
CA TYR A 791 39.68 0.96 -9.21
C TYR A 791 39.28 2.41 -8.99
N LEU A 792 38.06 2.74 -9.38
CA LEU A 792 37.45 4.04 -9.19
C LEU A 792 36.18 3.92 -8.35
N GLU A 793 35.98 4.84 -7.42
CA GLU A 793 34.75 5.02 -6.68
C GLU A 793 33.99 6.26 -7.13
N PRO A 794 32.65 6.23 -7.07
CA PRO A 794 31.84 7.41 -7.36
C PRO A 794 32.02 8.48 -6.27
N MET A 795 32.26 9.71 -6.71
CA MET A 795 32.36 10.89 -5.86
C MET A 795 31.10 11.74 -5.97
N THR A 796 30.81 12.48 -4.90
CA THR A 796 29.70 13.43 -4.84
C THR A 796 30.15 14.76 -4.26
N THR A 797 29.61 15.84 -4.81
CA THR A 797 29.62 17.16 -4.18
C THR A 797 28.44 17.25 -3.23
N CYS A 798 28.73 17.29 -1.93
CA CYS A 798 27.77 17.44 -0.85
C CYS A 798 27.62 18.91 -0.47
N THR A 799 26.40 19.43 -0.55
CA THR A 799 26.03 20.74 -0.01
C THR A 799 25.44 20.55 1.38
N ILE A 800 26.13 21.03 2.40
CA ILE A 800 25.68 20.97 3.80
C ILE A 800 25.38 22.39 4.26
N VAL A 801 24.18 22.61 4.79
CA VAL A 801 23.79 23.89 5.41
C VAL A 801 23.56 23.65 6.89
N GLY A 802 24.16 24.44 7.76
CA GLY A 802 23.95 24.30 9.19
C GLY A 802 24.54 25.43 10.05
N PRO A 803 24.22 25.47 11.35
CA PRO A 803 24.66 26.53 12.23
C PRO A 803 26.18 26.55 12.44
N GLN A 804 26.78 27.74 12.50
CA GLN A 804 28.21 27.97 12.71
C GLN A 804 28.74 27.29 13.99
N GLN A 805 27.93 27.22 15.05
CA GLN A 805 28.31 26.55 16.31
C GLN A 805 28.68 25.07 16.15
N TYR A 806 28.19 24.40 15.09
CA TYR A 806 28.50 23.00 14.80
C TYR A 806 29.63 22.81 13.78
N TYR A 807 30.28 23.90 13.33
CA TYR A 807 31.34 23.87 12.30
C TYR A 807 32.33 22.72 12.52
N GLY A 808 32.96 22.66 13.70
CA GLY A 808 33.99 21.66 13.99
C GLY A 808 33.45 20.23 13.96
N GLN A 809 32.21 20.02 14.39
CA GLN A 809 31.59 18.69 14.39
C GLN A 809 31.26 18.23 12.97
N ILE A 810 30.69 19.12 12.15
CA ILE A 810 30.35 18.86 10.74
C ILE A 810 31.62 18.54 9.95
N VAL A 811 32.66 19.37 10.08
CA VAL A 811 33.95 19.16 9.38
C VAL A 811 34.58 17.84 9.80
N ASN A 812 34.63 17.53 11.10
CA ASN A 812 35.20 16.27 11.59
C ASN A 812 34.42 15.04 11.09
N LEU A 813 33.10 15.12 11.00
CA LEU A 813 32.28 14.06 10.41
C LEU A 813 32.59 13.89 8.92
N CYS A 814 32.65 14.98 8.15
CA CYS A 814 32.98 14.90 6.73
C CYS A 814 34.38 14.27 6.53
N ILE A 815 35.37 14.68 7.32
CA ILE A 815 36.74 14.14 7.25
C ILE A 815 36.79 12.65 7.65
N SER A 816 36.08 12.22 8.69
CA SER A 816 36.04 10.80 9.08
C SER A 816 35.41 9.90 8.00
N HIS A 817 34.57 10.50 7.14
CA HIS A 817 34.00 9.92 5.93
C HIS A 817 34.78 10.25 4.65
N ARG A 818 36.08 10.59 4.76
CA ARG A 818 36.99 10.85 3.62
C ARG A 818 36.60 12.06 2.76
N GLY A 819 35.81 12.97 3.33
CA GLY A 819 35.38 14.20 2.71
C GLY A 819 36.50 15.24 2.64
N GLN A 820 36.52 16.00 1.55
CA GLN A 820 37.40 17.15 1.36
C GLN A 820 36.56 18.41 1.26
N LEU A 821 36.86 19.41 2.10
CA LEU A 821 36.17 20.71 2.04
C LEU A 821 36.62 21.44 0.77
N SER A 822 35.67 21.76 -0.10
CA SER A 822 35.90 22.52 -1.32
C SER A 822 35.68 24.01 -1.09
N GLN A 823 34.58 24.37 -0.44
CA GLN A 823 34.15 25.75 -0.23
C GLN A 823 33.33 25.87 1.06
N SER A 824 33.44 27.02 1.72
CA SER A 824 32.59 27.38 2.85
C SER A 824 32.20 28.85 2.75
N GLU A 825 30.91 29.14 2.83
CA GLU A 825 30.34 30.49 2.73
C GLU A 825 29.42 30.76 3.92
N MET A 826 29.42 32.01 4.39
CA MET A 826 28.45 32.47 5.38
C MET A 826 27.17 32.88 4.67
N VAL A 827 26.07 32.21 5.03
CA VAL A 827 24.72 32.55 4.54
C VAL A 827 24.20 33.77 5.31
N ASP A 828 24.43 33.76 6.63
CA ASP A 828 24.22 34.86 7.56
C ASP A 828 25.23 34.73 8.72
N ASP A 829 25.11 35.60 9.73
CA ASP A 829 26.00 35.61 10.91
C ASP A 829 26.02 34.29 11.72
N LYS A 830 25.05 33.38 11.49
CA LYS A 830 24.86 32.17 12.31
C LYS A 830 24.87 30.88 11.50
N THR A 831 24.81 30.94 10.18
CA THR A 831 24.55 29.82 9.28
C THR A 831 25.63 29.74 8.21
N LEU A 832 26.19 28.54 8.05
CA LEU A 832 27.23 28.25 7.07
C LEU A 832 26.71 27.28 6.01
N LEU A 833 27.11 27.53 4.77
CA LEU A 833 26.99 26.61 3.66
C LEU A 833 28.38 26.03 3.36
N PHE A 834 28.45 24.71 3.34
CA PHE A 834 29.66 23.96 2.99
C PHE A 834 29.45 23.18 1.72
N LYS A 835 30.48 23.14 0.87
CA LYS A 835 30.59 22.17 -0.23
C LYS A 835 31.74 21.21 0.06
N PHE A 836 31.43 19.92 0.16
CA PHE A 836 32.39 18.86 0.38
C PHE A 836 32.41 17.86 -0.77
N GLU A 837 33.59 17.41 -1.19
CA GLU A 837 33.71 16.23 -2.04
C GLU A 837 33.80 14.99 -1.15
N ILE A 838 32.76 14.16 -1.14
CA ILE A 838 32.66 12.93 -0.34
C ILE A 838 32.42 11.74 -1.26
N PRO A 839 33.03 10.57 -1.02
CA PRO A 839 32.69 9.35 -1.77
C PRO A 839 31.25 8.90 -1.48
N LEU A 840 30.48 8.56 -2.51
CA LEU A 840 29.07 8.18 -2.37
C LEU A 840 28.86 6.99 -1.42
N ALA A 841 29.80 6.03 -1.40
CA ALA A 841 29.75 4.86 -0.51
C ALA A 841 29.66 5.24 0.98
N GLU A 842 30.20 6.40 1.34
CA GLU A 842 30.23 6.89 2.72
C GLU A 842 28.91 7.55 3.11
N ILE A 843 28.23 8.16 2.14
CA ILE A 843 26.95 8.86 2.34
C ILE A 843 25.80 7.86 2.51
N VAL A 844 25.77 6.84 1.65
CA VAL A 844 24.66 5.87 1.54
C VAL A 844 24.45 5.03 2.80
N LEU A 845 25.48 4.81 3.63
CA LEU A 845 25.35 3.92 4.78
C LEU A 845 24.65 4.60 5.97
N ASP A 846 25.21 5.66 6.55
CA ASP A 846 24.64 6.29 7.77
C ASP A 846 24.92 7.79 7.91
N PHE A 847 25.59 8.42 6.94
CA PHE A 847 26.08 9.79 7.05
C PHE A 847 25.00 10.81 7.41
N TYR A 848 23.81 10.69 6.80
CA TYR A 848 22.69 11.59 7.07
C TYR A 848 22.20 11.52 8.53
N ASN A 849 22.13 10.31 9.09
CA ASN A 849 21.72 10.11 10.47
C ASN A 849 22.77 10.62 11.45
N ASP A 850 24.05 10.35 11.17
CA ASP A 850 25.17 10.82 11.98
C ASP A 850 25.23 12.36 11.97
N LEU A 851 25.05 12.98 10.80
CA LEU A 851 24.99 14.44 10.64
C LEU A 851 23.86 15.04 11.49
N LYS A 852 22.64 14.51 11.38
CA LYS A 852 21.52 14.95 12.21
C LYS A 852 21.79 14.75 13.70
N GLN A 853 22.42 13.66 14.10
CA GLN A 853 22.70 13.39 15.50
C GLN A 853 23.68 14.40 16.10
N ILE A 854 24.78 14.71 15.41
CA ILE A 854 25.79 15.65 15.93
C ILE A 854 25.29 17.09 15.93
N THR A 855 24.44 17.47 14.98
CA THR A 855 23.92 18.83 14.87
C THR A 855 22.55 19.00 15.54
N SER A 856 22.10 18.05 16.35
CA SER A 856 20.75 18.07 16.96
C SER A 856 19.61 18.25 15.93
N GLY A 857 19.82 17.80 14.70
CA GLY A 857 18.89 17.92 13.58
C GLY A 857 18.96 19.22 12.78
N TYR A 858 19.81 20.19 13.17
CA TYR A 858 19.86 21.50 12.52
C TYR A 858 20.59 21.55 11.18
N ALA A 859 21.50 20.61 10.89
CA ALA A 859 22.17 20.58 9.60
C ALA A 859 21.39 19.76 8.58
N THR A 860 21.35 20.28 7.35
CA THR A 860 20.74 19.63 6.20
C THR A 860 21.78 19.33 5.15
N LEU A 861 21.50 18.30 4.35
CA LEU A 861 22.41 17.77 3.34
C LEU A 861 21.65 17.60 2.02
N ASP A 862 22.30 18.01 0.95
CA ASP A 862 22.00 17.67 -0.43
C ASP A 862 23.29 17.19 -1.11
N TYR A 863 23.21 16.38 -2.17
CA TYR A 863 24.41 15.90 -2.86
C TYR A 863 24.15 15.59 -4.33
N GLU A 864 25.17 15.84 -5.14
CA GLU A 864 25.17 15.56 -6.58
C GLU A 864 26.41 14.75 -6.97
N LEU A 865 26.33 13.93 -8.02
CA LEU A 865 27.50 13.19 -8.51
C LEU A 865 28.54 14.13 -9.12
N SER A 866 29.79 14.01 -8.68
CA SER A 866 30.94 14.79 -9.18
C SER A 866 31.94 13.94 -9.98
N GLY A 867 31.55 12.72 -10.36
CA GLY A 867 32.35 11.83 -11.19
C GLY A 867 32.97 10.67 -10.41
N TYR A 868 34.20 10.29 -10.77
CA TYR A 868 34.88 9.11 -10.23
C TYR A 868 36.30 9.45 -9.79
N ARG A 869 36.75 8.83 -8.70
CA ARG A 869 38.10 9.00 -8.15
C ARG A 869 38.76 7.65 -7.88
N GLN A 870 40.08 7.57 -8.07
CA GLN A 870 40.84 6.36 -7.80
C GLN A 870 40.85 5.99 -6.31
N VAL A 871 40.68 4.70 -6.02
CA VAL A 871 40.66 4.16 -4.65
C VAL A 871 41.22 2.74 -4.59
N ASN A 872 41.76 2.36 -3.42
CA ASN A 872 42.15 0.99 -3.14
C ASN A 872 40.95 0.20 -2.59
N LEU A 873 40.30 -0.58 -3.47
CA LEU A 873 39.16 -1.42 -3.11
C LEU A 873 39.59 -2.85 -2.78
N VAL A 874 38.91 -3.45 -1.82
CA VAL A 874 39.04 -4.87 -1.49
C VAL A 874 37.68 -5.54 -1.41
N LYS A 875 37.63 -6.81 -1.83
CA LYS A 875 36.49 -7.70 -1.59
C LYS A 875 36.62 -8.34 -0.21
N LEU A 876 35.79 -7.90 0.73
CA LEU A 876 35.67 -8.51 2.05
C LEU A 876 34.74 -9.72 1.93
N CYS A 877 35.27 -10.91 2.22
CA CYS A 877 34.57 -12.18 2.16
C CYS A 877 34.30 -12.72 3.57
N ILE A 878 33.09 -13.23 3.81
CA ILE A 878 32.76 -13.95 5.05
C ILE A 878 32.82 -15.46 4.78
N MET A 879 33.58 -16.17 5.61
CA MET A 879 33.71 -17.63 5.56
C MET A 879 33.18 -18.28 6.83
N LEU A 880 32.42 -19.35 6.67
CA LEU A 880 31.98 -20.24 7.75
C LEU A 880 32.64 -21.59 7.60
N ASN A 881 33.47 -21.98 8.58
CA ASN A 881 34.26 -23.22 8.49
C ASN A 881 34.98 -23.36 7.13
N SER A 882 35.59 -22.27 6.65
CA SER A 882 36.27 -22.18 5.35
C SER A 882 35.38 -22.27 4.11
N THR A 883 34.05 -22.30 4.27
CA THR A 883 33.09 -22.18 3.16
C THR A 883 32.74 -20.71 2.96
N LEU A 884 32.91 -20.19 1.74
CA LEU A 884 32.56 -18.81 1.41
C LEU A 884 31.04 -18.61 1.43
N VAL A 885 30.59 -17.53 2.04
CA VAL A 885 29.19 -17.08 2.00
C VAL A 885 29.14 -15.79 1.17
N GLU A 886 28.77 -15.93 -0.10
CA GLU A 886 28.85 -14.83 -1.07
C GLU A 886 27.91 -13.67 -0.70
N GLU A 887 26.72 -13.97 -0.16
CA GLU A 887 25.69 -12.98 0.17
C GLU A 887 26.12 -11.99 1.25
N LEU A 888 27.07 -12.36 2.10
CA LEU A 888 27.63 -11.52 3.16
C LEU A 888 28.92 -10.81 2.72
N SER A 889 29.38 -11.06 1.51
CA SER A 889 30.56 -10.41 0.96
C SER A 889 30.23 -8.98 0.52
N CYS A 890 31.17 -8.07 0.67
CA CYS A 890 30.99 -6.66 0.28
C CYS A 890 32.28 -6.07 -0.28
N ILE A 891 32.13 -5.02 -1.08
CA ILE A 891 33.24 -4.25 -1.65
C ILE A 891 33.35 -2.96 -0.85
N LEU A 892 34.55 -2.67 -0.37
CA LEU A 892 34.82 -1.45 0.39
C LEU A 892 36.30 -1.02 0.26
N PRO A 893 36.62 0.22 0.64
CA PRO A 893 38.01 0.65 0.76
C PRO A 893 38.79 -0.21 1.76
N GLU A 894 40.05 -0.51 1.43
CA GLU A 894 40.91 -1.38 2.25
C GLU A 894 41.01 -0.93 3.71
N ALA A 895 41.10 0.38 3.94
CA ALA A 895 41.19 0.97 5.27
C ALA A 895 40.01 0.59 6.20
N LYS A 896 38.81 0.36 5.65
CA LYS A 896 37.60 0.01 6.43
C LYS A 896 37.39 -1.49 6.60
N ALA A 897 38.16 -2.32 5.90
CA ALA A 897 37.95 -3.77 5.87
C ALA A 897 38.08 -4.41 7.27
N GLN A 898 39.05 -3.97 8.06
CA GLN A 898 39.32 -4.50 9.39
C GLN A 898 38.15 -4.28 10.35
N GLU A 899 37.64 -3.06 10.41
CA GLU A 899 36.52 -2.68 11.28
C GLU A 899 35.24 -3.41 10.88
N ARG A 900 34.89 -3.34 9.59
CA ARG A 900 33.68 -3.97 9.05
C ARG A 900 33.70 -5.49 9.22
N GLY A 901 34.85 -6.12 8.98
CA GLY A 901 35.03 -7.56 9.17
C GLY A 901 34.81 -7.99 10.62
N ARG A 902 35.32 -7.22 11.59
CA ARG A 902 35.09 -7.50 13.03
C ARG A 902 33.61 -7.36 13.40
N LEU A 903 32.94 -6.31 12.91
CA LEU A 903 31.53 -6.06 13.18
C LEU A 903 30.65 -7.21 12.66
N LEU A 904 30.84 -7.62 11.40
CA LEU A 904 30.09 -8.73 10.80
C LEU A 904 30.34 -10.05 11.53
N CYS A 905 31.60 -10.38 11.84
CA CYS A 905 31.93 -11.59 12.60
C CYS A 905 31.23 -11.62 13.96
N ARG A 906 31.19 -10.46 14.65
CA ARG A 906 30.55 -10.33 15.96
C ARG A 906 29.03 -10.54 15.86
N ARG A 907 28.35 -9.88 14.92
CA ARG A 907 26.90 -10.03 14.72
C ARG A 907 26.53 -11.47 14.39
N LEU A 908 27.25 -12.08 13.44
CA LEU A 908 27.03 -13.48 13.05
C LEU A 908 27.25 -14.44 14.22
N SER A 909 28.22 -14.18 15.09
CA SER A 909 28.47 -15.06 16.26
C SER A 909 27.34 -15.07 17.29
N VAL A 910 26.51 -14.01 17.30
CA VAL A 910 25.34 -13.90 18.19
C VAL A 910 24.14 -14.60 17.55
N GLU A 911 23.92 -14.41 16.25
CA GLU A 911 22.73 -14.91 15.56
C GLU A 911 22.83 -16.37 15.10
N ILE A 912 24.03 -16.88 14.81
CA ILE A 912 24.21 -18.27 14.38
C ILE A 912 23.94 -19.20 15.58
N PRO A 913 22.96 -20.13 15.47
CA PRO A 913 22.65 -21.04 16.55
C PRO A 913 23.83 -21.98 16.84
N ARG A 914 24.02 -22.33 18.12
CA ARG A 914 25.11 -23.23 18.53
C ARG A 914 24.89 -24.63 17.95
N GLN A 915 25.93 -25.15 17.31
CA GLN A 915 25.94 -26.50 16.73
C GLN A 915 26.62 -27.50 17.67
N LEU A 916 26.61 -28.78 17.30
CA LEU A 916 27.36 -29.84 18.02
C LEU A 916 28.88 -29.74 17.81
N PHE A 917 29.33 -28.95 16.84
CA PHE A 917 30.73 -28.62 16.55
C PHE A 917 30.96 -27.11 16.63
N ASP A 918 32.23 -26.69 16.74
CA ASP A 918 32.58 -25.27 16.78
C ASP A 918 32.42 -24.67 15.37
N VAL A 919 31.68 -23.58 15.24
CA VAL A 919 31.52 -22.86 13.98
C VAL A 919 32.48 -21.68 13.98
N ALA A 920 33.49 -21.74 13.11
CA ALA A 920 34.45 -20.65 12.92
C ALA A 920 33.91 -19.67 11.87
N ILE A 921 33.69 -18.43 12.29
CA ILE A 921 33.28 -17.32 11.44
C ILE A 921 34.52 -16.48 11.16
N GLN A 922 34.88 -16.30 9.90
CA GLN A 922 36.09 -15.60 9.49
C GLN A 922 35.74 -14.52 8.47
N ALA A 923 36.27 -13.32 8.65
CA ALA A 923 36.30 -12.30 7.61
C ALA A 923 37.67 -12.32 6.94
N THR A 924 37.69 -12.30 5.61
CA THR A 924 38.88 -12.52 4.79
C THR A 924 38.98 -11.50 3.65
N ILE A 925 40.20 -11.15 3.28
CA ILE A 925 40.53 -10.44 2.03
C ILE A 925 41.40 -11.39 1.21
N GLY A 926 40.86 -11.91 0.12
CA GLY A 926 41.46 -13.04 -0.59
C GLY A 926 41.70 -14.22 0.37
N LYS A 927 42.96 -14.62 0.57
CA LYS A 927 43.33 -15.72 1.49
C LYS A 927 43.64 -15.26 2.92
N ARG A 928 43.77 -13.95 3.16
CA ARG A 928 44.19 -13.40 4.46
C ARG A 928 42.98 -13.25 5.38
N VAL A 929 43.04 -13.84 6.58
CA VAL A 929 42.02 -13.67 7.63
C VAL A 929 42.28 -12.37 8.39
N ILE A 930 41.30 -11.47 8.41
CA ILE A 930 41.41 -10.15 9.08
C ILE A 930 40.64 -10.10 10.40
N ALA A 931 39.56 -10.88 10.52
CA ALA A 931 38.80 -11.03 11.75
C ALA A 931 38.29 -12.47 11.88
N LYS A 932 38.13 -12.94 13.12
CA LYS A 932 37.64 -14.28 13.43
C LYS A 932 36.82 -14.29 14.71
N GLN A 933 35.70 -14.98 14.68
CA GLN A 933 34.89 -15.32 15.84
C GLN A 933 34.56 -16.82 15.83
N VAL A 934 34.28 -17.40 16.99
CA VAL A 934 33.96 -18.83 17.11
C VAL A 934 32.71 -19.03 17.95
N VAL A 935 31.67 -19.59 17.35
CA VAL A 935 30.49 -20.06 18.07
C VAL A 935 30.82 -21.42 18.68
N ARG A 936 30.91 -21.45 20.01
CA ARG A 936 31.29 -22.67 20.74
C ARG A 936 30.22 -23.76 20.62
N ALA A 937 30.69 -24.99 20.41
CA ALA A 937 29.86 -26.18 20.31
C ALA A 937 29.06 -26.46 21.59
N LEU A 938 27.81 -26.91 21.44
CA LEU A 938 27.00 -27.46 22.53
C LEU A 938 27.71 -28.63 23.20
N ARG A 939 27.91 -28.57 24.52
CA ARG A 939 28.55 -29.63 25.31
C ARG A 939 27.51 -30.29 26.18
N LYS A 940 27.40 -31.61 26.12
CA LYS A 940 26.69 -32.38 27.13
C LYS A 940 27.50 -32.34 28.42
N ASP A 941 26.89 -31.86 29.49
CA ASP A 941 27.52 -31.82 30.81
C ASP A 941 27.51 -33.22 31.43
N PHE A 942 28.70 -33.78 31.65
CA PHE A 942 28.88 -35.08 32.28
C PHE A 942 29.09 -34.98 33.80
N THR A 943 29.25 -33.76 34.35
CA THR A 943 29.51 -33.54 35.78
C THR A 943 28.30 -33.79 36.66
N GLN A 944 27.07 -33.67 36.11
CA GLN A 944 25.84 -33.98 36.84
C GLN A 944 25.73 -35.43 37.32
N LYS A 945 26.49 -36.36 36.72
CA LYS A 945 26.55 -37.77 37.13
C LYS A 945 27.44 -38.03 38.36
N LEU A 946 28.05 -36.99 38.95
CA LEU A 946 28.85 -37.06 40.18
C LEU A 946 28.01 -37.00 41.47
N LYS A 947 26.68 -36.87 41.38
CA LYS A 947 25.78 -36.92 42.55
C LYS A 947 25.54 -38.38 42.97
N GLY A 948 26.57 -39.00 43.55
CA GLY A 948 26.54 -40.34 44.11
C GLY A 948 27.97 -40.83 44.40
N ASN A 949 28.21 -41.28 45.63
CA ASN A 949 29.54 -41.73 46.07
C ASN A 949 30.10 -42.82 45.13
N PHE A 950 31.36 -42.64 44.71
CA PHE A 950 32.13 -43.43 43.73
C PHE A 950 31.90 -43.11 42.24
N GLY A 951 32.24 -41.88 41.83
CA GLY A 951 32.39 -41.50 40.41
C GLY A 951 33.83 -41.67 39.91
N ASP A 952 34.17 -42.82 39.34
CA ASP A 952 35.48 -43.11 38.72
C ASP A 952 35.87 -42.06 37.65
N ARG A 953 36.88 -41.22 37.97
CA ARG A 953 37.38 -40.10 37.15
C ARG A 953 37.80 -40.57 35.75
N THR A 954 38.27 -41.81 35.65
CA THR A 954 38.71 -42.48 34.42
C THR A 954 37.55 -42.69 33.44
N ARG A 955 36.35 -43.02 33.94
CA ARG A 955 35.13 -43.21 33.13
C ARG A 955 34.62 -41.89 32.54
N ILE A 956 34.73 -40.79 33.29
CA ILE A 956 34.40 -39.45 32.82
C ILE A 956 35.40 -39.00 31.76
N MET A 957 36.71 -39.21 31.96
CA MET A 957 37.72 -38.91 30.94
C MET A 957 37.46 -39.67 29.63
N LYS A 958 37.03 -40.93 29.71
CA LYS A 958 36.64 -41.73 28.53
C LYS A 958 35.42 -41.16 27.82
N LEU A 959 34.40 -40.69 28.55
CA LEU A 959 33.22 -40.04 27.96
C LEU A 959 33.55 -38.68 27.33
N ILE A 960 34.40 -37.88 27.97
CA ILE A 960 34.91 -36.61 27.44
C ILE A 960 35.76 -36.88 26.18
N GLY A 961 36.59 -37.91 26.18
CA GLY A 961 37.37 -38.36 25.02
C GLY A 961 36.48 -38.71 23.84
N ARG A 962 35.46 -39.56 24.05
CA ARG A 962 34.46 -39.90 23.02
C ARG A 962 33.70 -38.68 22.50
N GLN A 963 33.33 -37.73 23.38
CA GLN A 963 32.69 -36.49 22.96
C GLN A 963 33.64 -35.61 22.12
N LYS A 964 34.92 -35.51 22.49
CA LYS A 964 35.93 -34.76 21.72
C LYS A 964 36.13 -35.35 20.33
N GLU A 965 36.28 -36.67 20.21
CA GLU A 965 36.41 -37.36 18.92
C GLU A 965 35.17 -37.21 18.05
N GLY A 966 33.98 -37.43 18.63
CA GLY A 966 32.72 -37.24 17.92
C GLY A 966 32.56 -35.83 17.37
N LYS A 967 32.97 -34.81 18.13
CA LYS A 967 32.97 -33.42 17.68
C LYS A 967 34.00 -33.13 16.59
N LYS A 968 35.20 -33.72 16.68
CA LYS A 968 36.23 -33.59 15.64
C LYS A 968 35.74 -34.18 14.31
N ARG A 969 35.06 -35.33 14.36
CA ARG A 969 34.42 -35.96 13.20
C ARG A 969 33.26 -35.12 12.65
N MET A 970 32.38 -34.61 13.52
CA MET A 970 31.29 -33.73 13.10
C MET A 970 31.78 -32.41 12.50
N LYS A 971 32.93 -31.87 12.93
CA LYS A 971 33.52 -30.65 12.35
C LYS A 971 34.04 -30.86 10.92
N LEU A 972 34.56 -32.05 10.61
CA LEU A 972 35.08 -32.38 9.27
C LEU A 972 33.96 -32.57 8.25
N ILE A 973 32.81 -33.10 8.69
CA ILE A 973 31.67 -33.45 7.83
C ILE A 973 30.60 -32.34 7.83
N GLY A 974 30.48 -31.59 8.93
CA GLY A 974 29.43 -30.61 9.15
C GLY A 974 29.70 -29.30 8.42
N GLN A 975 28.96 -29.05 7.34
CA GLN A 975 28.77 -27.70 6.82
C GLN A 975 27.79 -26.95 7.74
N ALA A 976 28.17 -25.74 8.15
CA ALA A 976 27.30 -24.89 8.92
C ALA A 976 26.42 -24.09 7.95
N GLU A 977 25.20 -24.57 7.69
CA GLU A 977 24.20 -23.80 6.95
C GLU A 977 23.71 -22.62 7.81
N ILE A 978 23.62 -21.45 7.20
CA ILE A 978 23.02 -20.27 7.82
C ILE A 978 21.51 -20.34 7.60
N PRO A 979 20.68 -20.40 8.66
CA PRO A 979 19.24 -20.31 8.51
C PRO A 979 18.85 -18.99 7.82
N LYS A 980 17.85 -18.99 6.94
CA LYS A 980 17.32 -17.76 6.29
C LYS A 980 16.98 -16.67 7.31
N GLU A 981 16.51 -17.04 8.50
CA GLU A 981 16.24 -16.12 9.61
C GLU A 981 17.47 -15.35 10.09
N VAL A 982 18.66 -15.95 10.03
CA VAL A 982 19.92 -15.29 10.41
C VAL A 982 20.31 -14.25 9.37
N PHE A 983 20.15 -14.55 8.07
CA PHE A 983 20.32 -13.54 7.02
C PHE A 983 19.37 -12.36 7.22
N LEU A 984 18.09 -12.63 7.50
CA LEU A 984 17.10 -11.59 7.79
C LEU A 984 17.52 -10.68 8.95
N LYS A 985 18.07 -11.22 10.04
CA LYS A 985 18.51 -10.43 11.20
C LYS A 985 19.84 -9.73 11.01
N VAL A 986 20.71 -10.24 10.14
CA VAL A 986 22.01 -9.62 9.85
C VAL A 986 21.85 -8.48 8.85
N PHE A 987 20.91 -8.61 7.90
CA PHE A 987 20.57 -7.58 6.92
C PHE A 987 19.58 -6.54 7.47
N ARG A 988 18.61 -6.92 8.31
CA ARG A 988 17.82 -5.94 9.07
C ARG A 988 18.73 -5.27 10.10
N ARG A 989 18.71 -3.94 10.11
CA ARG A 989 19.49 -3.13 11.05
C ARG A 989 19.09 -3.37 12.49
#